data_AF-A0AA35SRS0-F1
#
_entry.id   AF-A0AA35SRS0-F1
#
_cell.length_a   1.000
_cell.length_b   1.000
_cell.length_c   1.000
_cell.angle_alpha   90.00
_cell.angle_beta   90.00
_cell.angle_gamma   90.00
#
_symmetry.space_group_name_H-M   'P 1'
#
loop_
_entity.id
_entity.type
_entity.pdbx_description
1 polymer ?
#
loop_
_entity_poly.entity_id
_entity_poly.type
_entity_poly.pdbx_seq_one_letter_code
_entity_poly.pdbx_strand_id
1 'polypeptide(L)'
;MPRKKVDNRIRVLIENGVAGRRRSLVVVVGEKSRDQVVLLHHMLSKASVKARPSVLWCYKKELGFSSHRKKRMKLLQKRIKSGAMDVREDDPFDLFISSTDIRYCYYSETHKILGNTFGMCVLQDFEALTPNLLARTVETVEGGGLVLILLRTLTSLQQLVTMTMDVHARFRTESHQDVVGRFNERFLLSLADCPSCVVIDDHLNVLPISSHSLSLSASTPSSQGENSPSQRELSALQQSMADTQPVGPLLSSCLTLDQAKALLVLVEALSEQTLRSTVAVTAARGRGKSAALGLSIAAAVAFGYSNIFLTSPSPENLRTVFQFVFRGFDCLHYTEHQDYEAVQSTNPNFNKAVVRVNVFHEHRQTVQYIHPSDCHKLGQAELLCIDEAAAIPLPLVRNLIGPYLVFMASTVNGYEGTGRSLSLKLISQLRQGSGVGGGGGRVLKEVELEEPVRYSAGDGVERWLYDLLCLDSAKISRTVAGCPSPADCELYHVNRDTLFSHHKASEVFLHRLMSLYVSSHYKNTPNDIQLLSDAPAHQVFALVPPVLPSSTSLPDILCVLQVCLEGGISRRSVMKSLSRGKRASGDLIPWTVSQQFADSNFAALSGARVVRIAVHPDLQGMGYGSRALSLLHDYFSGKLAPLAEAPAVESATASTTTEVEVSLLKETIAPRTNLPPLLCRLEDRPPETLDYIGVSYGLTLQLYRFWSRLGYVPVYLRQTPNDLTGEHSCIMLRPFTAEHMWLTEYNTDFRKRFLALLSYQFRKFPPALALTLSRSPSSGKGELSLEKMETLFSPHDLKRLELYSRNMADHHLITDLLPALAQIQFSESVLHLSAAQSAILLGLGLQHKTVDDLQVSNLTFVYTVDSDPPTPTCYTNTLVCSTPSPSPTTE
;
A
#
# COMPACT_ATOMS: atom_id res chain seq x y z
N MET A 1 21.93 -32.13 31.99
CA MET A 1 21.13 -30.98 32.47
C MET A 1 20.18 -31.44 33.56
N PRO A 2 19.94 -30.65 34.63
CA PRO A 2 18.92 -30.96 35.62
C PRO A 2 17.54 -30.99 34.96
N ARG A 3 16.75 -32.05 35.21
CA ARG A 3 15.36 -32.18 34.71
C ARG A 3 14.49 -31.16 35.44
N LYS A 4 14.37 -29.95 34.88
CA LYS A 4 13.44 -28.92 35.38
C LYS A 4 12.05 -29.18 34.82
N LYS A 5 11.03 -29.12 35.67
CA LYS A 5 9.62 -29.21 35.23
C LYS A 5 9.30 -27.94 34.44
N VAL A 6 8.89 -28.11 33.18
CA VAL A 6 8.42 -27.00 32.33
C VAL A 6 7.12 -26.44 32.91
N ASP A 7 6.95 -25.12 32.82
CA ASP A 7 5.73 -24.46 33.23
C ASP A 7 4.52 -24.98 32.43
N ASN A 8 3.46 -25.38 33.13
CA ASN A 8 2.29 -25.99 32.51
C ASN A 8 1.55 -25.00 31.58
N ARG A 9 1.71 -23.69 31.79
CA ARG A 9 1.05 -22.64 31.00
C ARG A 9 1.40 -22.70 29.52
N ILE A 10 2.65 -23.03 29.19
CA ILE A 10 3.10 -23.16 27.79
C ILE A 10 2.36 -24.31 27.10
N ARG A 11 2.22 -25.44 27.80
CA ARG A 11 1.51 -26.61 27.29
C ARG A 11 0.01 -26.32 27.10
N VAL A 12 -0.61 -25.70 28.10
CA VAL A 12 -2.02 -25.31 28.07
C VAL A 12 -2.31 -24.35 26.91
N LEU A 13 -1.44 -23.38 26.65
CA LEU A 13 -1.58 -22.46 25.51
C LEU A 13 -1.65 -23.22 24.18
N ILE A 14 -0.72 -24.16 23.97
CA ILE A 14 -0.64 -24.95 22.74
C ILE A 14 -1.85 -25.88 22.60
N GLU A 15 -2.23 -26.58 23.67
CA GLU A 15 -3.40 -27.47 23.66
C GLU A 15 -4.71 -26.71 23.39
N ASN A 16 -4.90 -25.53 24.03
CA ASN A 16 -6.04 -24.66 23.77
C ASN A 16 -6.04 -24.12 22.33
N GLY A 17 -4.86 -23.75 21.79
CA GLY A 17 -4.71 -23.27 20.42
C GLY A 17 -5.10 -24.35 19.39
N VAL A 18 -4.64 -25.58 19.58
CA VAL A 18 -4.98 -26.73 18.73
C VAL A 18 -6.47 -27.07 18.83
N ALA A 19 -7.03 -27.12 20.04
CA ALA A 19 -8.45 -27.42 20.26
C ALA A 19 -9.36 -26.36 19.63
N GLY A 20 -9.03 -25.07 19.79
CA GLY A 20 -9.79 -23.95 19.24
C GLY A 20 -9.50 -23.65 17.76
N ARG A 21 -8.55 -24.35 17.12
CA ARG A 21 -8.01 -24.02 15.79
C ARG A 21 -7.60 -22.54 15.67
N ARG A 22 -6.99 -22.01 16.73
CA ARG A 22 -6.44 -20.64 16.86
C ARG A 22 -4.92 -20.67 16.86
N ARG A 23 -4.28 -19.57 16.49
CA ARG A 23 -2.80 -19.48 16.50
C ARG A 23 -2.32 -19.11 17.89
N SER A 24 -1.12 -19.57 18.23
CA SER A 24 -0.43 -19.18 19.46
C SER A 24 0.85 -18.44 19.12
N LEU A 25 1.16 -17.39 19.88
CA LEU A 25 2.40 -16.60 19.74
C LEU A 25 3.30 -16.85 20.95
N VAL A 26 4.55 -17.21 20.71
CA VAL A 26 5.55 -17.38 21.77
C VAL A 26 6.81 -16.61 21.43
N VAL A 27 7.26 -15.77 22.37
CA VAL A 27 8.47 -14.97 22.24
C VAL A 27 9.54 -15.55 23.15
N VAL A 28 10.69 -15.89 22.60
CA VAL A 28 11.79 -16.54 23.34
C VAL A 28 12.94 -15.57 23.53
N VAL A 29 13.24 -15.24 24.79
CA VAL A 29 14.32 -14.33 25.17
C VAL A 29 15.55 -15.11 25.62
N GLY A 30 16.66 -14.89 24.92
CA GLY A 30 17.98 -15.36 25.30
C GLY A 30 18.79 -16.08 24.21
N GLU A 31 20.06 -16.34 24.53
CA GLU A 31 21.08 -16.83 23.61
C GLU A 31 20.82 -18.26 23.12
N LYS A 32 20.19 -19.11 23.96
CA LYS A 32 19.89 -20.54 23.68
C LYS A 32 18.47 -20.77 23.14
N SER A 33 17.82 -19.71 22.69
CA SER A 33 16.47 -19.74 22.12
C SER A 33 16.27 -20.75 20.98
N ARG A 34 17.33 -21.11 20.21
CA ARG A 34 17.27 -22.12 19.13
C ARG A 34 16.95 -23.52 19.63
N ASP A 35 17.52 -23.93 20.75
CA ASP A 35 17.32 -25.26 21.31
C ASP A 35 15.87 -25.42 21.81
N GLN A 36 15.28 -24.32 22.28
CA GLN A 36 13.90 -24.27 22.76
C GLN A 36 12.88 -24.47 21.64
N VAL A 37 13.21 -24.10 20.40
CA VAL A 37 12.35 -24.34 19.23
C VAL A 37 12.03 -25.83 19.08
N VAL A 38 13.00 -26.70 19.37
CA VAL A 38 12.85 -28.17 19.28
C VAL A 38 11.81 -28.68 20.29
N LEU A 39 11.90 -28.18 21.52
CA LEU A 39 10.99 -28.58 22.60
C LEU A 39 9.57 -28.10 22.32
N LEU A 40 9.40 -26.87 21.84
CA LEU A 40 8.10 -26.32 21.47
C LEU A 40 7.48 -27.06 20.28
N HIS A 41 8.27 -27.39 19.25
CA HIS A 41 7.81 -28.20 18.13
C HIS A 41 7.38 -29.60 18.59
N HIS A 42 8.11 -30.22 19.53
CA HIS A 42 7.74 -31.51 20.09
C HIS A 42 6.42 -31.44 20.88
N MET A 43 6.21 -30.39 21.68
CA MET A 43 4.94 -30.16 22.38
C MET A 43 3.78 -29.97 21.39
N LEU A 44 3.97 -29.18 20.35
CA LEU A 44 2.98 -28.98 19.28
C LEU A 44 2.65 -30.29 18.56
N SER A 45 3.67 -31.07 18.20
CA SER A 45 3.49 -32.37 17.55
C SER A 45 2.73 -33.37 18.43
N LYS A 46 2.86 -33.27 19.76
CA LYS A 46 2.15 -34.12 20.72
C LYS A 46 0.70 -33.69 20.93
N ALA A 47 0.42 -32.39 20.87
CA ALA A 47 -0.93 -31.84 20.97
C ALA A 47 -1.73 -32.03 19.68
N SER A 48 -1.07 -31.98 18.52
CA SER A 48 -1.66 -32.24 17.20
C SER A 48 -1.94 -33.74 17.00
N VAL A 49 -3.19 -34.08 16.64
CA VAL A 49 -3.58 -35.43 16.20
C VAL A 49 -3.15 -35.69 14.74
N LYS A 50 -2.81 -34.65 13.97
CA LYS A 50 -2.42 -34.73 12.55
C LYS A 50 -0.95 -35.09 12.35
N ALA A 51 -0.58 -35.32 11.09
CA ALA A 51 0.81 -35.43 10.63
C ALA A 51 1.68 -34.29 11.18
N ARG A 52 2.99 -34.57 11.39
CA ARG A 52 3.94 -33.59 11.95
C ARG A 52 3.85 -32.24 11.22
N PRO A 53 3.72 -31.12 11.93
CA PRO A 53 3.54 -29.81 11.32
C PRO A 53 4.77 -29.40 10.51
N SER A 54 4.55 -28.78 9.34
CA SER A 54 5.63 -28.18 8.55
C SER A 54 6.12 -26.89 9.20
N VAL A 55 7.42 -26.61 9.06
CA VAL A 55 8.07 -25.46 9.70
C VAL A 55 8.57 -24.47 8.66
N LEU A 56 8.21 -23.21 8.82
CA LEU A 56 8.80 -22.08 8.09
C LEU A 56 9.89 -21.43 8.93
N TRP A 57 11.14 -21.43 8.45
CA TRP A 57 12.26 -20.80 9.12
C TRP A 57 12.71 -19.56 8.36
N CYS A 58 12.48 -18.37 8.94
CA CYS A 58 12.83 -17.10 8.35
C CYS A 58 14.05 -16.46 9.03
N TYR A 59 15.00 -16.00 8.22
CA TYR A 59 16.26 -15.43 8.68
C TYR A 59 16.79 -14.36 7.71
N LYS A 60 17.72 -13.52 8.19
CA LYS A 60 18.30 -12.40 7.42
C LYS A 60 19.44 -12.85 6.52
N LYS A 61 20.51 -13.39 7.11
CA LYS A 61 21.74 -13.81 6.39
C LYS A 61 22.30 -15.12 6.91
N GLU A 62 22.42 -15.27 8.24
CA GLU A 62 23.11 -16.42 8.83
C GLU A 62 22.15 -17.28 9.67
N LEU A 63 22.04 -18.55 9.29
CA LEU A 63 21.34 -19.58 10.07
C LEU A 63 22.20 -20.10 11.25
N GLY A 64 23.53 -19.92 11.19
CA GLY A 64 24.46 -20.57 12.12
C GLY A 64 24.58 -22.10 11.93
N PHE A 65 23.90 -22.67 10.94
CA PHE A 65 24.02 -24.07 10.51
C PHE A 65 23.78 -24.18 8.99
N SER A 66 24.17 -25.30 8.39
CA SER A 66 23.98 -25.54 6.95
C SER A 66 22.58 -26.08 6.68
N SER A 67 21.80 -25.38 5.84
CA SER A 67 20.49 -25.85 5.34
C SER A 67 20.62 -27.09 4.43
N HIS A 68 21.75 -27.25 3.74
CA HIS A 68 21.99 -28.43 2.90
C HIS A 68 22.33 -29.68 3.73
N ARG A 69 21.41 -30.65 3.74
CA ARG A 69 21.54 -31.94 4.45
C ARG A 69 22.86 -32.66 4.17
N LYS A 70 23.29 -32.74 2.90
CA LYS A 70 24.55 -33.40 2.50
C LYS A 70 25.80 -32.69 3.05
N LYS A 71 25.82 -31.35 3.00
CA LYS A 71 26.96 -30.56 3.50
C LYS A 71 27.08 -30.69 5.02
N ARG A 72 25.94 -30.71 5.72
CA ARG A 72 25.89 -30.91 7.18
C ARG A 72 26.35 -32.31 7.60
N MET A 73 25.88 -33.38 6.94
CA MET A 73 26.34 -34.74 7.24
C MET A 73 27.86 -34.88 7.08
N LYS A 74 28.46 -34.26 6.06
CA LYS A 74 29.92 -34.22 5.91
C LYS A 74 30.61 -33.49 7.08
N LEU A 75 29.99 -32.42 7.59
CA LEU A 75 30.50 -31.61 8.70
C LEU A 75 30.41 -32.37 10.04
N LEU A 76 29.28 -33.06 10.28
CA LEU A 76 29.08 -34.00 11.40
C LEU A 76 30.11 -35.14 11.34
N GLN A 77 30.24 -35.81 10.20
CA GLN A 77 31.25 -36.87 10.00
C GLN A 77 32.68 -36.35 10.23
N LYS A 78 32.98 -35.11 9.83
CA LYS A 78 34.28 -34.49 10.11
C LYS A 78 34.50 -34.27 11.61
N ARG A 79 33.48 -33.82 12.35
CA ARG A 79 33.54 -33.63 13.80
C ARG A 79 33.67 -34.95 14.58
N ILE A 80 32.98 -36.00 14.12
CA ILE A 80 33.11 -37.37 14.66
C ILE A 80 34.53 -37.89 14.40
N LYS A 81 35.05 -37.73 13.17
CA LYS A 81 36.42 -38.12 12.81
C LYS A 81 37.49 -37.35 13.58
N SER A 82 37.23 -36.09 13.96
CA SER A 82 38.15 -35.29 14.77
C SER A 82 38.05 -35.56 16.28
N GLY A 83 37.19 -36.50 16.72
CA GLY A 83 36.99 -36.84 18.13
C GLY A 83 36.30 -35.75 18.97
N ALA A 84 35.66 -34.76 18.33
CA ALA A 84 35.01 -33.64 19.02
C ALA A 84 33.55 -33.92 19.40
N MET A 85 32.97 -35.02 18.92
CA MET A 85 31.64 -35.51 19.29
C MET A 85 31.65 -37.04 19.34
N ASP A 86 31.01 -37.61 20.35
CA ASP A 86 30.80 -39.05 20.48
C ASP A 86 29.71 -39.54 19.52
N VAL A 87 29.87 -40.77 19.00
CA VAL A 87 28.98 -41.38 17.99
C VAL A 87 27.53 -41.58 18.50
N ARG A 88 27.29 -41.47 19.82
CA ARG A 88 26.00 -41.73 20.46
C ARG A 88 25.26 -40.48 20.94
N GLU A 89 25.91 -39.32 20.98
CA GLU A 89 25.26 -38.07 21.38
C GLU A 89 24.77 -37.32 20.14
N ASP A 90 23.56 -37.64 19.70
CA ASP A 90 22.87 -36.81 18.71
C ASP A 90 22.26 -35.59 19.42
N ASP A 91 22.66 -34.40 19.00
CA ASP A 91 22.03 -33.15 19.43
C ASP A 91 20.54 -33.15 19.03
N PRO A 92 19.60 -32.93 19.96
CA PRO A 92 18.17 -32.82 19.65
C PRO A 92 17.85 -31.84 18.51
N PHE A 93 18.65 -30.77 18.37
CA PHE A 93 18.50 -29.79 17.29
C PHE A 93 18.90 -30.36 15.91
N ASP A 94 19.92 -31.21 15.86
CA ASP A 94 20.35 -31.91 14.64
C ASP A 94 19.31 -32.95 14.20
N LEU A 95 18.74 -33.68 15.17
CA LEU A 95 17.63 -34.59 14.92
C LEU A 95 16.39 -33.85 14.40
N PHE A 96 16.05 -32.71 15.00
CA PHE A 96 14.93 -31.88 14.56
C PHE A 96 15.07 -31.51 13.09
N ILE A 97 16.18 -30.88 12.69
CA ILE A 97 16.37 -30.40 11.31
C ILE A 97 16.41 -31.55 10.28
N SER A 98 16.90 -32.73 10.67
CA SER A 98 16.98 -33.86 9.76
C SER A 98 15.64 -34.60 9.56
N SER A 99 14.74 -34.50 10.54
CA SER A 99 13.49 -35.27 10.59
C SER A 99 12.24 -34.45 10.27
N THR A 100 12.29 -33.13 10.35
CA THR A 100 11.16 -32.25 10.06
C THR A 100 11.26 -31.63 8.67
N ASP A 101 10.11 -31.35 8.07
CA ASP A 101 10.04 -30.61 6.80
C ASP A 101 10.13 -29.11 7.08
N ILE A 102 11.33 -28.57 6.88
CA ILE A 102 11.64 -27.15 7.13
C ILE A 102 11.84 -26.43 5.81
N ARG A 103 11.01 -25.42 5.55
CA ARG A 103 11.23 -24.47 4.47
C ARG A 103 12.05 -23.29 4.98
N TYR A 104 13.27 -23.17 4.47
CA TYR A 104 14.14 -22.02 4.73
C TYR A 104 13.80 -20.86 3.79
N CYS A 105 13.61 -19.66 4.34
CA CYS A 105 13.27 -18.47 3.57
C CYS A 105 14.05 -17.26 4.08
N TYR A 106 14.68 -16.52 3.17
CA TYR A 106 15.25 -15.22 3.52
C TYR A 106 14.13 -14.20 3.74
N TYR A 107 14.34 -13.23 4.63
CA TYR A 107 13.35 -12.14 4.82
C TYR A 107 13.04 -11.40 3.50
N SER A 108 14.02 -11.21 2.62
CA SER A 108 13.82 -10.61 1.28
C SER A 108 12.93 -11.44 0.36
N GLU A 109 12.83 -12.74 0.59
CA GLU A 109 12.13 -13.71 -0.26
C GLU A 109 10.75 -14.13 0.28
N THR A 110 10.26 -13.48 1.34
CA THR A 110 8.95 -13.77 1.94
C THR A 110 7.74 -13.60 1.00
N HIS A 111 7.92 -13.00 -0.18
CA HIS A 111 6.90 -12.98 -1.23
C HIS A 111 6.70 -14.36 -1.90
N LYS A 112 7.68 -15.26 -1.85
CA LYS A 112 7.61 -16.61 -2.47
C LYS A 112 6.85 -17.63 -1.63
N ILE A 113 6.60 -17.32 -0.35
CA ILE A 113 5.84 -18.19 0.56
C ILE A 113 4.35 -17.89 0.53
N LEU A 114 3.94 -16.82 -0.14
CA LEU A 114 2.54 -16.48 -0.35
C LEU A 114 1.81 -17.65 -1.02
N GLY A 115 0.60 -17.95 -0.54
CA GLY A 115 -0.19 -19.11 -0.98
C GLY A 115 0.11 -20.42 -0.24
N ASN A 116 1.26 -20.55 0.43
CA ASN A 116 1.56 -21.74 1.23
C ASN A 116 1.05 -21.58 2.67
N THR A 117 0.88 -22.72 3.34
CA THR A 117 0.46 -22.82 4.75
C THR A 117 1.45 -23.66 5.55
N PHE A 118 1.77 -23.22 6.76
CA PHE A 118 2.71 -23.90 7.65
C PHE A 118 2.09 -24.11 9.04
N GLY A 119 2.49 -25.18 9.72
CA GLY A 119 2.06 -25.44 11.10
C GLY A 119 2.87 -24.66 12.14
N MET A 120 4.11 -24.27 11.81
CA MET A 120 4.97 -23.51 12.70
C MET A 120 5.81 -22.49 11.93
N CYS A 121 5.96 -21.29 12.47
CA CYS A 121 6.82 -20.24 11.90
C CYS A 121 7.86 -19.77 12.91
N VAL A 122 9.13 -19.74 12.52
CA VAL A 122 10.25 -19.29 13.33
C VAL A 122 10.86 -18.03 12.71
N LEU A 123 10.81 -16.93 13.46
CA LEU A 123 11.42 -15.64 13.10
C LEU A 123 12.70 -15.47 13.93
N GLN A 124 13.84 -15.61 13.26
CA GLN A 124 15.14 -15.68 13.95
C GLN A 124 15.71 -14.31 14.34
N ASP A 125 15.68 -13.31 13.44
CA ASP A 125 16.38 -12.05 13.64
C ASP A 125 15.36 -10.89 13.76
N PHE A 126 15.06 -10.48 14.99
CA PHE A 126 14.09 -9.41 15.26
C PHE A 126 14.53 -8.04 14.72
N GLU A 127 15.84 -7.75 14.70
CA GLU A 127 16.44 -6.52 14.16
C GLU A 127 16.09 -6.24 12.69
N ALA A 128 15.84 -7.30 11.92
CA ALA A 128 15.52 -7.23 10.50
C ALA A 128 14.00 -7.30 10.22
N LEU A 129 13.20 -7.52 11.26
CA LEU A 129 11.77 -7.71 11.13
C LEU A 129 11.11 -6.38 10.76
N THR A 130 10.35 -6.35 9.67
CA THR A 130 9.51 -5.19 9.32
C THR A 130 8.04 -5.54 9.52
N PRO A 131 7.16 -4.56 9.75
CA PRO A 131 5.72 -4.78 9.88
C PRO A 131 5.12 -5.65 8.76
N ASN A 132 5.54 -5.41 7.51
CA ASN A 132 5.10 -6.19 6.35
C ASN A 132 5.62 -7.64 6.37
N LEU A 133 6.86 -7.87 6.85
CA LEU A 133 7.39 -9.22 7.01
C LEU A 133 6.62 -9.98 8.09
N LEU A 134 6.38 -9.35 9.23
CA LEU A 134 5.57 -9.91 10.31
C LEU A 134 4.19 -10.32 9.79
N ALA A 135 3.51 -9.44 9.04
CA ALA A 135 2.19 -9.74 8.48
C ALA A 135 2.22 -10.94 7.52
N ARG A 136 3.22 -11.00 6.62
CA ARG A 136 3.41 -12.11 5.68
C ARG A 136 3.59 -13.44 6.37
N THR A 137 4.47 -13.50 7.37
CA THR A 137 4.83 -14.75 8.02
C THR A 137 3.72 -15.25 8.94
N VAL A 138 3.13 -14.36 9.75
CA VAL A 138 2.07 -14.72 10.69
C VAL A 138 0.83 -15.24 9.97
N GLU A 139 0.43 -14.62 8.85
CA GLU A 139 -0.73 -15.08 8.07
C GLU A 139 -0.55 -16.44 7.39
N THR A 140 0.68 -16.89 7.14
CA THR A 140 0.93 -18.22 6.55
C THR A 140 0.74 -19.38 7.54
N VAL A 141 0.61 -19.08 8.83
CA VAL A 141 0.42 -20.10 9.86
C VAL A 141 -1.05 -20.53 9.93
N GLU A 142 -1.30 -21.83 9.97
CA GLU A 142 -2.65 -22.38 10.14
C GLU A 142 -3.14 -22.33 11.59
N GLY A 143 -4.44 -22.50 11.80
CA GLY A 143 -5.04 -22.58 13.12
C GLY A 143 -4.59 -23.82 13.88
N GLY A 144 -4.26 -23.68 15.16
CA GLY A 144 -3.54 -24.67 15.95
C GLY A 144 -2.02 -24.60 15.79
N GLY A 145 -1.52 -23.73 14.91
CA GLY A 145 -0.09 -23.52 14.69
C GLY A 145 0.57 -22.54 15.66
N LEU A 146 1.90 -22.54 15.65
CA LEU A 146 2.74 -21.76 16.56
C LEU A 146 3.62 -20.75 15.82
N VAL A 147 3.57 -19.48 16.23
CA VAL A 147 4.47 -18.42 15.77
C VAL A 147 5.54 -18.18 16.84
N LEU A 148 6.81 -18.30 16.47
CA LEU A 148 7.96 -18.05 17.33
C LEU A 148 8.75 -16.83 16.90
N ILE A 149 9.04 -15.94 17.86
CA ILE A 149 9.96 -14.80 17.70
C ILE A 149 11.14 -15.01 18.62
N LEU A 150 12.35 -15.08 18.05
CA LEU A 150 13.58 -15.28 18.81
C LEU A 150 14.26 -13.93 19.07
N LEU A 151 14.52 -13.64 20.35
CA LEU A 151 15.22 -12.45 20.82
C LEU A 151 16.58 -12.87 21.39
N ARG A 152 17.52 -13.17 20.49
CA ARG A 152 18.78 -13.86 20.83
C ARG A 152 19.80 -12.99 21.56
N THR A 153 19.87 -11.71 21.22
CA THR A 153 20.91 -10.78 21.69
C THR A 153 20.54 -10.03 22.96
N LEU A 154 19.30 -10.20 23.46
CA LEU A 154 18.77 -9.39 24.55
C LEU A 154 18.91 -10.11 25.88
N THR A 155 19.49 -9.42 26.86
CA THR A 155 19.53 -9.83 28.26
C THR A 155 18.40 -9.22 29.08
N SER A 156 17.82 -8.10 28.60
CA SER A 156 16.66 -7.40 29.17
C SER A 156 15.67 -7.03 28.06
N LEU A 157 14.37 -6.97 28.38
CA LEU A 157 13.36 -6.52 27.42
C LEU A 157 13.39 -5.01 27.17
N GLN A 158 13.98 -4.22 28.08
CA GLN A 158 14.16 -2.78 27.88
C GLN A 158 15.14 -2.47 26.75
N GLN A 159 16.14 -3.32 26.55
CA GLN A 159 17.08 -3.22 25.42
C GLN A 159 16.38 -3.32 24.06
N LEU A 160 15.20 -3.96 23.99
CA LEU A 160 14.41 -4.05 22.77
C LEU A 160 13.92 -2.67 22.29
N VAL A 161 13.61 -1.76 23.23
CA VAL A 161 13.12 -0.41 22.93
C VAL A 161 14.21 0.45 22.32
N THR A 162 15.44 0.33 22.84
CA THR A 162 16.61 1.09 22.36
C THR A 162 17.31 0.43 21.17
N MET A 163 16.87 -0.75 20.74
CA MET A 163 17.52 -1.51 19.68
C MET A 163 17.39 -0.82 18.32
N THR A 164 18.53 -0.59 17.65
CA THR A 164 18.53 -0.08 16.29
C THR A 164 18.22 -1.20 15.30
N MET A 165 17.18 -1.01 14.49
CA MET A 165 16.78 -1.94 13.45
C MET A 165 17.54 -1.67 12.15
N ASP A 166 17.62 -2.67 11.27
CA ASP A 166 18.27 -2.50 9.95
C ASP A 166 17.63 -1.40 9.09
N VAL A 167 16.31 -1.22 9.25
CA VAL A 167 15.56 -0.21 8.51
C VAL A 167 16.00 1.20 8.93
N HIS A 168 16.45 1.38 10.17
CA HIS A 168 16.88 2.68 10.68
C HIS A 168 18.06 3.25 9.90
N ALA A 169 18.92 2.41 9.32
CA ALA A 169 19.98 2.87 8.42
C ALA A 169 19.43 3.60 7.18
N ARG A 170 18.19 3.32 6.76
CA ARG A 170 17.51 4.03 5.66
C ARG A 170 16.83 5.32 6.09
N PHE A 171 16.55 5.48 7.38
CA PHE A 171 15.85 6.64 7.94
C PHE A 171 16.80 7.75 8.38
N ARG A 172 18.09 7.43 8.56
CA ARG A 172 19.13 8.40 8.88
C ARG A 172 19.46 9.25 7.66
N THR A 173 19.31 10.56 7.81
CA THR A 173 19.85 11.56 6.88
C THR A 173 21.14 12.15 7.45
N GLU A 174 21.86 12.96 6.66
CA GLU A 174 23.07 13.65 7.16
C GLU A 174 22.71 14.59 8.32
N SER A 175 21.56 15.25 8.21
CA SER A 175 21.01 16.24 9.15
C SER A 175 20.34 15.60 10.38
N HIS A 176 19.77 14.40 10.24
CA HIS A 176 19.06 13.71 11.33
C HIS A 176 19.53 12.25 11.46
N GLN A 177 20.38 11.97 12.44
CA GLN A 177 20.95 10.63 12.69
C GLN A 177 20.29 9.88 13.84
N ASP A 178 19.66 10.60 14.78
CA ASP A 178 19.07 10.03 15.98
C ASP A 178 17.72 9.39 15.67
N VAL A 179 17.69 8.06 15.66
CA VAL A 179 16.48 7.27 15.43
C VAL A 179 15.97 6.75 16.76
N VAL A 180 14.69 7.01 17.05
CA VAL A 180 14.02 6.55 18.26
C VAL A 180 13.14 5.35 17.93
N GLY A 181 13.32 4.22 18.63
CA GLY A 181 12.59 2.96 18.40
C GLY A 181 11.14 2.95 18.90
N ARG A 182 10.31 3.90 18.45
CA ARG A 182 8.90 4.02 18.89
C ARG A 182 8.06 2.82 18.50
N PHE A 183 8.29 2.25 17.31
CA PHE A 183 7.57 1.04 16.88
C PHE A 183 7.87 -0.15 17.79
N ASN A 184 9.12 -0.30 18.23
CA ASN A 184 9.55 -1.41 19.10
C ASN A 184 8.91 -1.31 20.49
N GLU A 185 8.80 -0.10 21.03
CA GLU A 185 8.08 0.17 22.28
C GLU A 185 6.61 -0.23 22.16
N ARG A 186 5.93 0.26 21.11
CA ARG A 186 4.54 -0.11 20.84
C ARG A 186 4.36 -1.61 20.63
N PHE A 187 5.27 -2.25 19.90
CA PHE A 187 5.25 -3.69 19.68
C PHE A 187 5.31 -4.45 21.00
N LEU A 188 6.23 -4.10 21.89
CA LEU A 188 6.38 -4.73 23.21
C LEU A 188 5.12 -4.55 24.08
N LEU A 189 4.56 -3.34 24.12
CA LEU A 189 3.33 -3.06 24.85
C LEU A 189 2.14 -3.84 24.28
N SER A 190 2.03 -3.93 22.95
CA SER A 190 0.98 -4.70 22.29
C SER A 190 1.04 -6.21 22.58
N LEU A 191 2.25 -6.76 22.83
CA LEU A 191 2.41 -8.16 23.20
C LEU A 191 1.86 -8.44 24.61
N ALA A 192 1.89 -7.44 25.50
CA ALA A 192 1.32 -7.55 26.84
C ALA A 192 -0.22 -7.61 26.80
N ASP A 193 -0.84 -6.92 25.85
CA ASP A 193 -2.29 -6.90 25.65
C ASP A 193 -2.82 -8.15 24.90
N CYS A 194 -1.95 -8.90 24.21
CA CYS A 194 -2.35 -10.08 23.45
C CYS A 194 -2.67 -11.28 24.36
N PRO A 195 -3.91 -11.83 24.33
CA PRO A 195 -4.31 -12.93 25.22
C PRO A 195 -3.70 -14.28 24.84
N SER A 196 -3.25 -14.45 23.59
CA SER A 196 -2.68 -15.69 23.05
C SER A 196 -1.15 -15.63 22.90
N CYS A 197 -0.51 -14.68 23.59
CA CYS A 197 0.93 -14.49 23.60
C CYS A 197 1.55 -14.89 24.95
N VAL A 198 2.66 -15.63 24.91
CA VAL A 198 3.47 -15.94 26.08
C VAL A 198 4.93 -15.64 25.79
N VAL A 199 5.57 -14.90 26.70
CA VAL A 199 7.00 -14.60 26.64
C VAL A 199 7.72 -15.55 27.58
N ILE A 200 8.77 -16.21 27.08
CA ILE A 200 9.54 -17.22 27.80
C ILE A 200 11.03 -16.88 27.77
N ASP A 201 11.75 -17.31 28.81
CA ASP A 201 13.21 -17.29 28.83
C ASP A 201 13.81 -18.54 28.16
N ASP A 202 15.15 -18.53 28.01
CA ASP A 202 15.96 -19.67 27.55
C ASP A 202 15.79 -20.96 28.35
N HIS A 203 15.16 -20.92 29.50
CA HIS A 203 14.92 -22.04 30.39
C HIS A 203 13.44 -22.45 30.43
N LEU A 204 12.61 -21.95 29.51
CA LEU A 204 11.15 -22.18 29.43
C LEU A 204 10.38 -21.73 30.68
N ASN A 205 10.88 -20.72 31.39
CA ASN A 205 10.11 -20.02 32.42
C ASN A 205 9.31 -18.91 31.76
N VAL A 206 8.04 -18.80 32.12
CA VAL A 206 7.16 -17.74 31.59
C VAL A 206 7.41 -16.44 32.35
N LEU A 207 7.70 -15.38 31.61
CA LEU A 207 7.87 -14.02 32.14
C LEU A 207 6.50 -13.37 32.40
N PRO A 208 6.28 -12.72 33.56
CA PRO A 208 4.99 -12.15 33.94
C PRO A 208 4.75 -10.78 33.30
N ILE A 209 4.74 -10.71 31.97
CA ILE A 209 4.58 -9.44 31.23
C ILE A 209 3.10 -9.14 30.97
N SER A 210 2.32 -10.16 30.62
CA SER A 210 0.88 -10.02 30.41
C SER A 210 0.11 -10.57 31.61
N SER A 211 -0.89 -9.82 32.09
CA SER A 211 -1.85 -10.30 33.09
C SER A 211 -2.57 -11.56 32.63
N HIS A 212 -2.78 -11.70 31.31
CA HIS A 212 -3.39 -12.86 30.67
C HIS A 212 -2.52 -14.12 30.74
N SER A 213 -1.19 -14.01 30.64
CA SER A 213 -0.29 -15.18 30.80
C SER A 213 -0.32 -15.77 32.21
N LEU A 214 -0.77 -15.00 33.21
CA LEU A 214 -0.94 -15.46 34.59
C LEU A 214 -2.26 -16.21 34.80
N SER A 215 -3.28 -15.97 33.96
CA SER A 215 -4.64 -16.49 34.14
C SER A 215 -5.04 -17.60 33.15
N LEU A 216 -4.09 -18.20 32.42
CA LEU A 216 -4.39 -19.26 31.44
C LEU A 216 -4.89 -20.54 32.13
N SER A 217 -6.20 -20.78 32.06
CA SER A 217 -6.81 -22.06 32.41
C SER A 217 -6.89 -22.96 31.17
N ALA A 218 -6.80 -24.28 31.40
CA ALA A 218 -7.09 -25.25 30.34
C ALA A 218 -8.56 -25.10 29.95
N SER A 219 -8.83 -24.82 28.68
CA SER A 219 -10.20 -24.99 28.18
C SER A 219 -10.54 -26.46 28.36
N THR A 220 -11.71 -26.77 28.92
CA THR A 220 -12.24 -28.12 28.78
C THR A 220 -12.20 -28.46 27.29
N PRO A 221 -11.72 -29.65 26.89
CA PRO A 221 -11.86 -30.08 25.52
C PRO A 221 -13.37 -30.12 25.27
N SER A 222 -13.90 -29.03 24.72
CA SER A 222 -15.28 -28.95 24.27
C SER A 222 -15.46 -30.19 23.41
N SER A 223 -16.41 -31.04 23.80
CA SER A 223 -16.86 -32.19 23.05
C SER A 223 -16.77 -31.88 21.56
N GLN A 224 -15.97 -32.68 20.84
CA GLN A 224 -15.85 -32.61 19.39
C GLN A 224 -17.25 -32.43 18.79
N GLY A 225 -17.57 -31.25 18.26
CA GLY A 225 -18.80 -31.04 17.49
C GLY A 225 -19.91 -30.17 18.08
N GLU A 226 -19.63 -29.15 18.89
CA GLU A 226 -20.46 -27.93 18.71
C GLU A 226 -20.01 -27.25 17.42
N ASN A 227 -20.43 -27.81 16.28
CA ASN A 227 -20.30 -27.18 14.98
C ASN A 227 -20.78 -25.74 15.13
N SER A 228 -19.94 -24.77 14.76
CA SER A 228 -20.33 -23.37 14.75
C SER A 228 -21.65 -23.23 13.99
N PRO A 229 -22.51 -22.25 14.32
CA PRO A 229 -23.77 -22.03 13.61
C PRO A 229 -23.54 -21.99 12.09
N SER A 230 -22.46 -21.35 11.64
CA SER A 230 -22.06 -21.31 10.22
C SER A 230 -21.72 -22.67 9.60
N GLN A 231 -21.14 -23.62 10.35
CA GLN A 231 -20.85 -24.96 9.85
C GLN A 231 -22.10 -25.83 9.71
N ARG A 232 -23.10 -25.64 10.60
CA ARG A 232 -24.40 -26.32 10.49
C ARG A 232 -25.16 -25.84 9.25
N GLU A 233 -25.19 -24.53 9.04
CA GLU A 233 -25.80 -23.92 7.86
C GLU A 233 -25.10 -24.36 6.56
N LEU A 234 -23.77 -24.43 6.54
CA LEU A 234 -23.01 -24.93 5.39
C LEU A 234 -23.36 -26.39 5.08
N SER A 235 -23.44 -27.24 6.10
CA SER A 235 -23.79 -28.65 5.90
C SER A 235 -25.21 -28.80 5.34
N ALA A 236 -26.15 -27.97 5.82
CA ALA A 236 -27.52 -27.94 5.30
C ALA A 236 -27.58 -27.47 3.82
N LEU A 237 -26.79 -26.45 3.47
CA LEU A 237 -26.69 -25.95 2.08
C LEU A 237 -26.04 -27.00 1.15
N GLN A 238 -25.02 -27.71 1.61
CA GLN A 238 -24.38 -28.77 0.84
C GLN A 238 -25.34 -29.94 0.60
N GLN A 239 -26.16 -30.29 1.59
CA GLN A 239 -27.18 -31.34 1.45
C GLN A 239 -28.30 -30.93 0.50
N SER A 240 -28.77 -29.67 0.55
CA SER A 240 -29.87 -29.22 -0.32
C SER A 240 -29.50 -29.16 -1.79
N MET A 241 -28.22 -28.95 -2.12
CA MET A 241 -27.73 -28.80 -3.49
C MET A 241 -26.86 -29.98 -3.99
N ALA A 242 -26.80 -31.08 -3.24
CA ALA A 242 -25.95 -32.23 -3.56
C ALA A 242 -26.24 -32.81 -4.96
N ASP A 243 -27.50 -32.84 -5.37
CA ASP A 243 -27.95 -33.46 -6.63
C ASP A 243 -27.85 -32.52 -7.84
N THR A 244 -27.55 -31.23 -7.64
CA THR A 244 -27.54 -30.24 -8.72
C THR A 244 -26.16 -30.19 -9.39
N GLN A 245 -25.98 -30.83 -10.54
CA GLN A 245 -24.73 -30.71 -11.32
C GLN A 245 -24.68 -29.38 -12.11
N PRO A 246 -23.50 -28.73 -12.26
CA PRO A 246 -22.18 -29.07 -11.72
C PRO A 246 -21.92 -28.55 -10.28
N VAL A 247 -22.91 -27.91 -9.65
CA VAL A 247 -22.76 -27.13 -8.41
C VAL A 247 -22.51 -27.98 -7.17
N GLY A 248 -23.25 -29.08 -7.00
CA GLY A 248 -23.21 -29.95 -5.82
C GLY A 248 -21.81 -30.48 -5.51
N PRO A 249 -21.12 -31.13 -6.46
CA PRO A 249 -19.76 -31.62 -6.25
C PRO A 249 -18.77 -30.49 -5.89
N LEU A 250 -18.91 -29.31 -6.50
CA LEU A 250 -18.03 -28.16 -6.23
C LEU A 250 -18.29 -27.53 -4.85
N LEU A 251 -19.56 -27.47 -4.41
CA LEU A 251 -19.94 -26.98 -3.08
C LEU A 251 -19.38 -27.88 -1.96
N SER A 252 -19.26 -29.18 -2.20
CA SER A 252 -18.66 -30.12 -1.24
C SER A 252 -17.19 -29.79 -0.92
N SER A 253 -16.49 -29.11 -1.84
CA SER A 253 -15.11 -28.67 -1.65
C SER A 253 -14.96 -27.36 -0.87
N CYS A 254 -16.04 -26.62 -0.64
CA CYS A 254 -16.02 -25.37 0.13
C CYS A 254 -15.89 -25.64 1.63
N LEU A 255 -15.03 -24.88 2.31
CA LEU A 255 -14.78 -25.04 3.76
C LEU A 255 -15.63 -24.12 4.62
N THR A 256 -15.99 -22.95 4.10
CA THR A 256 -16.73 -21.90 4.82
C THR A 256 -18.03 -21.56 4.12
N LEU A 257 -19.00 -21.08 4.89
CA LEU A 257 -20.32 -20.71 4.39
C LEU A 257 -20.22 -19.53 3.42
N ASP A 258 -19.38 -18.55 3.73
CA ASP A 258 -19.10 -17.41 2.86
C ASP A 258 -18.55 -17.87 1.49
N GLN A 259 -17.63 -18.84 1.49
CA GLN A 259 -17.07 -19.38 0.25
C GLN A 259 -18.15 -20.08 -0.59
N ALA A 260 -19.04 -20.85 0.05
CA ALA A 260 -20.16 -21.50 -0.63
C ALA A 260 -21.14 -20.49 -1.24
N LYS A 261 -21.52 -19.44 -0.48
CA LYS A 261 -22.37 -18.34 -0.98
C LYS A 261 -21.70 -17.60 -2.15
N ALA A 262 -20.40 -17.33 -2.07
CA ALA A 262 -19.67 -16.68 -3.15
C ALA A 262 -19.60 -17.54 -4.41
N LEU A 263 -19.38 -18.85 -4.27
CA LEU A 263 -19.41 -19.78 -5.39
C LEU A 263 -20.79 -19.81 -6.06
N LEU A 264 -21.87 -19.81 -5.28
CA LEU A 264 -23.24 -19.77 -5.81
C LEU A 264 -23.50 -18.51 -6.64
N VAL A 265 -23.11 -17.33 -6.15
CA VAL A 265 -23.27 -16.07 -6.91
C VAL A 265 -22.46 -16.08 -8.20
N LEU A 266 -21.25 -16.65 -8.18
CA LEU A 266 -20.41 -16.79 -9.38
C LEU A 266 -21.05 -17.75 -10.40
N VAL A 267 -21.57 -18.88 -9.94
CA VAL A 267 -22.25 -19.87 -10.80
C VAL A 267 -23.56 -19.32 -11.35
N GLU A 268 -24.34 -18.60 -10.56
CA GLU A 268 -25.55 -17.92 -11.02
C GLU A 268 -25.23 -16.96 -12.17
N ALA A 269 -24.18 -16.15 -12.03
CA ALA A 269 -23.72 -15.26 -13.11
C ALA A 269 -23.25 -16.01 -14.37
N LEU A 270 -22.66 -17.21 -14.23
CA LEU A 270 -22.32 -18.06 -15.37
C LEU A 270 -23.57 -18.61 -16.06
N SER A 271 -24.58 -19.00 -15.28
CA SER A 271 -25.83 -19.59 -15.77
C SER A 271 -26.71 -18.57 -16.49
N GLU A 272 -26.65 -17.30 -16.11
CA GLU A 272 -27.38 -16.21 -16.78
C GLU A 272 -26.90 -15.98 -18.22
N GLN A 273 -25.68 -16.43 -18.58
CA GLN A 273 -25.03 -16.22 -19.89
C GLN A 273 -25.04 -14.76 -20.37
N THR A 274 -25.18 -13.80 -19.46
CA THR A 274 -25.15 -12.38 -19.80
C THR A 274 -23.70 -11.88 -19.86
N LEU A 275 -23.21 -11.57 -21.06
CA LEU A 275 -21.85 -11.06 -21.30
C LEU A 275 -21.59 -9.65 -20.71
N ARG A 276 -22.58 -9.05 -20.02
CA ARG A 276 -22.51 -7.70 -19.45
C ARG A 276 -22.63 -7.68 -17.93
N SER A 277 -22.29 -8.76 -17.24
CA SER A 277 -22.20 -8.75 -15.78
C SER A 277 -20.74 -8.68 -15.31
N THR A 278 -20.53 -8.02 -14.17
CA THR A 278 -19.28 -8.06 -13.42
C THR A 278 -19.60 -8.57 -12.03
N VAL A 279 -18.87 -9.61 -11.60
CA VAL A 279 -18.91 -10.06 -10.21
C VAL A 279 -17.62 -9.64 -9.53
N ALA A 280 -17.73 -8.86 -8.47
CA ALA A 280 -16.61 -8.40 -7.66
C ALA A 280 -16.60 -9.13 -6.31
N VAL A 281 -15.62 -10.01 -6.11
CA VAL A 281 -15.36 -10.71 -4.85
C VAL A 281 -14.32 -9.93 -4.07
N THR A 282 -14.69 -9.40 -2.92
CA THR A 282 -13.80 -8.66 -2.04
C THR A 282 -13.58 -9.42 -0.74
N ALA A 283 -12.34 -9.46 -0.25
CA ALA A 283 -12.06 -10.12 1.03
C ALA A 283 -10.75 -9.67 1.64
N ALA A 284 -10.56 -9.92 2.93
CA ALA A 284 -9.24 -9.92 3.53
C ALA A 284 -8.35 -11.06 2.97
N ARG A 285 -7.06 -11.04 3.31
CA ARG A 285 -6.15 -12.11 2.91
C ARG A 285 -6.45 -13.40 3.69
N GLY A 286 -6.21 -14.55 3.06
CA GLY A 286 -6.42 -15.85 3.70
C GLY A 286 -7.88 -16.26 3.90
N ARG A 287 -8.82 -15.64 3.17
CA ARG A 287 -10.28 -15.95 3.20
C ARG A 287 -10.77 -16.87 2.06
N GLY A 288 -9.85 -17.38 1.23
CA GLY A 288 -10.19 -18.35 0.17
C GLY A 288 -10.63 -17.76 -1.18
N LYS A 289 -10.38 -16.47 -1.46
CA LYS A 289 -10.72 -15.83 -2.76
C LYS A 289 -10.25 -16.62 -3.99
N SER A 290 -8.95 -16.90 -4.07
CA SER A 290 -8.37 -17.65 -5.19
C SER A 290 -8.91 -19.08 -5.31
N ALA A 291 -9.37 -19.68 -4.19
CA ALA A 291 -10.01 -20.99 -4.20
C ALA A 291 -11.43 -20.92 -4.77
N ALA A 292 -12.22 -19.93 -4.36
CA ALA A 292 -13.56 -19.68 -4.92
C ALA A 292 -13.49 -19.37 -6.43
N LEU A 293 -12.53 -18.55 -6.86
CA LEU A 293 -12.27 -18.29 -8.28
C LEU A 293 -11.85 -19.55 -9.04
N GLY A 294 -10.97 -20.38 -8.48
CA GLY A 294 -10.55 -21.63 -9.12
C GLY A 294 -11.72 -22.60 -9.33
N LEU A 295 -12.57 -22.76 -8.32
CA LEU A 295 -13.78 -23.59 -8.41
C LEU A 295 -14.81 -23.03 -9.40
N SER A 296 -14.96 -21.70 -9.49
CA SER A 296 -15.88 -21.09 -10.47
C SER A 296 -15.39 -21.23 -11.91
N ILE A 297 -14.08 -21.24 -12.16
CA ILE A 297 -13.52 -21.53 -13.49
C ILE A 297 -13.79 -22.98 -13.89
N ALA A 298 -13.65 -23.94 -12.97
CA ALA A 298 -14.03 -25.33 -13.23
C ALA A 298 -15.53 -25.45 -13.56
N ALA A 299 -16.39 -24.72 -12.85
CA ALA A 299 -17.81 -24.63 -13.18
C ALA A 299 -18.04 -24.02 -14.56
N ALA A 300 -17.32 -22.96 -14.93
CA ALA A 300 -17.44 -22.31 -16.25
C ALA A 300 -17.07 -23.25 -17.40
N VAL A 301 -16.04 -24.09 -17.20
CA VAL A 301 -15.70 -25.15 -18.16
C VAL A 301 -16.87 -26.13 -18.29
N ALA A 302 -17.47 -26.57 -17.18
CA ALA A 302 -18.63 -27.47 -17.20
C ALA A 302 -19.91 -26.83 -17.80
N PHE A 303 -20.07 -25.50 -17.76
CA PHE A 303 -21.16 -24.78 -18.43
C PHE A 303 -20.91 -24.52 -19.93
N GLY A 304 -19.76 -24.94 -20.47
CA GLY A 304 -19.48 -24.88 -21.90
C GLY A 304 -18.74 -23.63 -22.40
N TYR A 305 -18.19 -22.79 -21.52
CA TYR A 305 -17.40 -21.62 -21.92
C TYR A 305 -16.10 -22.04 -22.62
N SER A 306 -15.82 -21.50 -23.81
CA SER A 306 -14.71 -21.95 -24.66
C SER A 306 -13.39 -21.24 -24.35
N ASN A 307 -13.44 -19.91 -24.22
CA ASN A 307 -12.25 -19.07 -24.05
C ASN A 307 -12.28 -18.35 -22.70
N ILE A 308 -11.63 -18.95 -21.71
CA ILE A 308 -11.51 -18.41 -20.36
C ILE A 308 -10.11 -17.84 -20.18
N PHE A 309 -10.06 -16.56 -19.79
CA PHE A 309 -8.82 -15.85 -19.58
C PHE A 309 -8.59 -15.54 -18.11
N LEU A 310 -7.35 -15.70 -17.67
CA LEU A 310 -6.90 -15.40 -16.31
C LEU A 310 -5.86 -14.29 -16.34
N THR A 311 -6.05 -13.29 -15.50
CA THR A 311 -5.12 -12.17 -15.39
C THR A 311 -4.70 -11.96 -13.93
N SER A 312 -3.41 -11.73 -13.74
CA SER A 312 -2.78 -11.39 -12.47
C SER A 312 -1.47 -10.64 -12.74
N PRO A 313 -0.93 -9.86 -11.78
CA PRO A 313 0.33 -9.13 -11.97
C PRO A 313 1.53 -10.06 -12.20
N SER A 314 1.48 -11.29 -11.70
CA SER A 314 2.50 -12.31 -11.94
C SER A 314 1.88 -13.71 -11.96
N PRO A 315 2.37 -14.62 -12.84
CA PRO A 315 1.78 -15.96 -12.97
C PRO A 315 1.97 -16.84 -11.73
N GLU A 316 2.96 -16.54 -10.87
CA GLU A 316 3.19 -17.29 -9.63
C GLU A 316 1.99 -17.21 -8.66
N ASN A 317 1.30 -16.06 -8.63
CA ASN A 317 0.12 -15.85 -7.79
C ASN A 317 -1.04 -16.78 -8.18
N LEU A 318 -1.07 -17.26 -9.42
CA LEU A 318 -2.14 -18.11 -9.92
C LEU A 318 -1.96 -19.60 -9.58
N ARG A 319 -0.84 -19.98 -8.94
CA ARG A 319 -0.61 -21.38 -8.55
C ARG A 319 -1.77 -21.94 -7.71
N THR A 320 -2.29 -21.15 -6.78
CA THR A 320 -3.43 -21.54 -5.95
C THR A 320 -4.72 -21.60 -6.77
N VAL A 321 -4.96 -20.66 -7.69
CA VAL A 321 -6.15 -20.69 -8.56
C VAL A 321 -6.16 -21.98 -9.39
N PHE A 322 -5.07 -22.28 -10.09
CA PHE A 322 -4.97 -23.52 -10.89
C PHE A 322 -5.07 -24.78 -10.04
N GLN A 323 -4.51 -24.81 -8.83
CA GLN A 323 -4.69 -25.95 -7.92
C GLN A 323 -6.18 -26.21 -7.61
N PHE A 324 -6.99 -25.17 -7.44
CA PHE A 324 -8.42 -25.32 -7.23
C PHE A 324 -9.22 -25.55 -8.50
N VAL A 325 -8.71 -25.15 -9.68
CA VAL A 325 -9.26 -25.59 -10.98
C VAL A 325 -9.13 -27.10 -11.11
N PHE A 326 -7.93 -27.66 -10.86
CA PHE A 326 -7.70 -29.11 -10.93
C PHE A 326 -8.51 -29.87 -9.87
N ARG A 327 -8.61 -29.35 -8.65
CA ARG A 327 -9.49 -29.93 -7.63
C ARG A 327 -10.97 -29.90 -8.05
N GLY A 328 -11.40 -28.84 -8.73
CA GLY A 328 -12.74 -28.76 -9.32
C GLY A 328 -12.96 -29.80 -10.42
N PHE A 329 -11.96 -30.01 -11.28
CA PHE A 329 -11.95 -31.08 -12.28
C PHE A 329 -12.01 -32.48 -11.63
N ASP A 330 -11.27 -32.72 -10.56
CA ASP A 330 -11.35 -33.98 -9.81
C ASP A 330 -12.77 -34.22 -9.25
N CYS A 331 -13.41 -33.17 -8.71
CA CYS A 331 -14.80 -33.24 -8.23
C CYS A 331 -15.82 -33.47 -9.34
N LEU A 332 -15.52 -33.04 -10.56
CA LEU A 332 -16.34 -33.25 -11.76
C LEU A 332 -15.94 -34.53 -12.52
N HIS A 333 -15.00 -35.31 -11.99
CA HIS A 333 -14.47 -36.54 -12.56
C HIS A 333 -13.71 -36.39 -13.90
N TYR A 334 -13.10 -35.23 -14.13
CA TYR A 334 -12.24 -35.00 -15.29
C TYR A 334 -10.82 -35.52 -14.99
N THR A 335 -10.22 -36.20 -15.96
CA THR A 335 -8.93 -36.88 -15.81
C THR A 335 -7.81 -36.21 -16.61
N GLU A 336 -6.64 -36.07 -15.98
CA GLU A 336 -5.47 -35.48 -16.63
C GLU A 336 -4.98 -36.38 -17.78
N HIS A 337 -4.57 -35.77 -18.89
CA HIS A 337 -4.14 -36.39 -20.15
C HIS A 337 -5.22 -37.11 -20.98
N GLN A 338 -6.45 -37.27 -20.47
CA GLN A 338 -7.59 -37.70 -21.28
C GLN A 338 -8.51 -36.51 -21.55
N ASP A 339 -8.99 -35.85 -20.50
CA ASP A 339 -9.96 -34.76 -20.59
C ASP A 339 -9.27 -33.39 -20.66
N TYR A 340 -8.09 -33.24 -20.06
CA TYR A 340 -7.35 -31.97 -20.07
C TYR A 340 -5.83 -32.15 -20.03
N GLU A 341 -5.11 -31.13 -20.51
CA GLU A 341 -3.65 -31.06 -20.50
C GLU A 341 -3.17 -29.69 -19.97
N ALA A 342 -2.27 -29.70 -18.99
CA ALA A 342 -1.69 -28.49 -18.41
C ALA A 342 -0.31 -28.17 -19.01
N VAL A 343 -0.18 -26.98 -19.59
CA VAL A 343 1.06 -26.47 -20.19
C VAL A 343 1.77 -25.52 -19.22
N GLN A 344 3.00 -25.87 -18.86
CA GLN A 344 3.87 -25.06 -18.00
C GLN A 344 4.72 -24.08 -18.80
N SER A 345 5.10 -22.97 -18.19
CA SER A 345 5.98 -21.99 -18.81
C SER A 345 7.41 -22.51 -18.98
N THR A 346 8.00 -22.20 -20.13
CA THR A 346 9.43 -22.39 -20.40
C THR A 346 10.30 -21.25 -19.85
N ASN A 347 9.71 -20.12 -19.44
CA ASN A 347 10.46 -18.98 -18.94
C ASN A 347 10.99 -19.24 -17.52
N PRO A 348 12.29 -19.04 -17.26
CA PRO A 348 12.87 -19.25 -15.92
C PRO A 348 12.29 -18.29 -14.88
N ASN A 349 11.91 -17.07 -15.29
CA ASN A 349 11.30 -16.07 -14.41
C ASN A 349 9.92 -16.48 -13.88
N PHE A 350 9.27 -17.46 -14.52
CA PHE A 350 7.93 -17.92 -14.14
C PHE A 350 7.97 -19.24 -13.37
N ASN A 351 9.15 -19.74 -12.95
CA ASN A 351 9.30 -20.91 -12.07
C ASN A 351 8.41 -22.12 -12.46
N LYS A 352 8.29 -22.41 -13.77
CA LYS A 352 7.41 -23.49 -14.32
C LYS A 352 5.93 -23.34 -13.94
N ALA A 353 5.43 -22.12 -13.76
CA ALA A 353 4.02 -21.85 -13.54
C ALA A 353 3.17 -22.36 -14.71
N VAL A 354 1.95 -22.81 -14.41
CA VAL A 354 0.95 -23.20 -15.41
C VAL A 354 0.51 -21.95 -16.15
N VAL A 355 0.59 -21.95 -17.48
CA VAL A 355 0.22 -20.80 -18.32
C VAL A 355 -1.07 -21.08 -19.08
N ARG A 356 -1.30 -22.33 -19.48
CA ARG A 356 -2.47 -22.73 -20.26
C ARG A 356 -2.94 -24.11 -19.85
N VAL A 357 -4.24 -24.31 -19.80
CA VAL A 357 -4.88 -25.61 -19.67
C VAL A 357 -5.80 -25.78 -20.88
N ASN A 358 -5.59 -26.85 -21.63
CA ASN A 358 -6.47 -27.23 -22.74
C ASN A 358 -7.42 -28.32 -22.24
N VAL A 359 -8.71 -28.18 -22.48
CA VAL A 359 -9.74 -29.17 -22.13
C VAL A 359 -10.38 -29.67 -23.42
N PHE A 360 -10.58 -30.99 -23.50
CA PHE A 360 -11.02 -31.70 -24.70
C PHE A 360 -12.28 -32.56 -24.49
N HIS A 361 -12.97 -32.40 -23.35
CA HIS A 361 -14.05 -33.30 -22.91
C HIS A 361 -15.28 -33.27 -23.85
N GLU A 362 -15.95 -32.11 -23.99
CA GLU A 362 -17.10 -31.97 -24.91
C GLU A 362 -16.68 -31.28 -26.22
N HIS A 363 -16.06 -30.12 -26.09
CA HIS A 363 -15.47 -29.33 -27.16
C HIS A 363 -14.12 -28.77 -26.71
N ARG A 364 -13.39 -28.12 -27.62
CA ARG A 364 -12.10 -27.52 -27.28
C ARG A 364 -12.30 -26.27 -26.45
N GLN A 365 -11.92 -26.34 -25.18
CA GLN A 365 -11.93 -25.20 -24.27
C GLN A 365 -10.51 -24.88 -23.82
N THR A 366 -10.24 -23.61 -23.55
CA THR A 366 -8.93 -23.16 -23.11
C THR A 366 -9.05 -22.23 -21.92
N VAL A 367 -8.26 -22.51 -20.89
CA VAL A 367 -8.02 -21.62 -19.75
C VAL A 367 -6.60 -21.11 -19.87
N GLN A 368 -6.40 -19.82 -20.12
CA GLN A 368 -5.06 -19.27 -20.34
C GLN A 368 -4.77 -17.98 -19.59
N TYR A 369 -3.54 -17.88 -19.12
CA TYR A 369 -3.00 -16.67 -18.49
C TYR A 369 -2.67 -15.60 -19.54
N ILE A 370 -3.08 -14.36 -19.27
CA ILE A 370 -2.62 -13.17 -19.99
C ILE A 370 -2.04 -12.16 -18.99
N HIS A 371 -0.97 -11.49 -19.42
CA HIS A 371 -0.43 -10.34 -18.70
C HIS A 371 -1.36 -9.12 -18.83
N PRO A 372 -1.63 -8.34 -17.75
CA PRO A 372 -2.59 -7.22 -17.75
C PRO A 372 -2.39 -6.16 -18.86
N SER A 373 -1.17 -6.03 -19.40
CA SER A 373 -0.85 -5.10 -20.50
C SER A 373 -1.35 -5.54 -21.87
N ASP A 374 -1.63 -6.83 -22.06
CA ASP A 374 -1.97 -7.43 -23.36
C ASP A 374 -3.50 -7.49 -23.57
N CYS A 375 -4.20 -6.37 -23.36
CA CYS A 375 -5.67 -6.33 -23.45
C CYS A 375 -6.22 -6.67 -24.85
N HIS A 376 -5.44 -6.45 -25.92
CA HIS A 376 -5.85 -6.73 -27.31
C HIS A 376 -6.19 -8.21 -27.55
N LYS A 377 -5.59 -9.13 -26.79
CA LYS A 377 -5.85 -10.58 -26.92
C LYS A 377 -7.20 -11.00 -26.35
N LEU A 378 -7.85 -10.13 -25.58
CA LEU A 378 -9.14 -10.39 -24.92
C LEU A 378 -10.34 -10.20 -25.84
N GLY A 379 -10.15 -9.81 -27.10
CA GLY A 379 -11.26 -9.63 -28.05
C GLY A 379 -12.10 -10.90 -28.30
N GLN A 380 -11.54 -12.09 -28.06
CA GLN A 380 -12.21 -13.39 -28.19
C GLN A 380 -12.60 -14.01 -26.83
N ALA A 381 -12.47 -13.26 -25.73
CA ALA A 381 -12.79 -13.74 -24.40
C ALA A 381 -14.30 -13.83 -24.17
N GLU A 382 -14.75 -14.94 -23.58
CA GLU A 382 -16.13 -15.07 -23.08
C GLU A 382 -16.18 -14.77 -21.57
N LEU A 383 -15.15 -15.23 -20.84
CA LEU A 383 -14.97 -15.01 -19.41
C LEU A 383 -13.55 -14.52 -19.12
N LEU A 384 -13.43 -13.41 -18.38
CA LEU A 384 -12.18 -12.92 -17.82
C LEU A 384 -12.22 -12.99 -16.30
N CYS A 385 -11.27 -13.71 -15.71
CA CYS A 385 -11.04 -13.78 -14.28
C CYS A 385 -9.79 -12.98 -13.92
N ILE A 386 -9.94 -11.94 -13.10
CA ILE A 386 -8.84 -11.10 -12.61
C ILE A 386 -8.61 -11.43 -11.14
N ASP A 387 -7.46 -12.05 -10.81
CA ASP A 387 -7.04 -12.26 -9.43
C ASP A 387 -6.13 -11.12 -8.97
N GLU A 388 -6.32 -10.68 -7.72
CA GLU A 388 -5.65 -9.52 -7.13
C GLU A 388 -5.75 -8.24 -7.99
N ALA A 389 -6.98 -7.89 -8.40
CA ALA A 389 -7.27 -6.70 -9.20
C ALA A 389 -6.76 -5.40 -8.55
N ALA A 390 -6.66 -5.37 -7.22
CA ALA A 390 -6.10 -4.25 -6.47
C ALA A 390 -4.64 -3.95 -6.82
N ALA A 391 -3.85 -4.97 -7.19
CA ALA A 391 -2.44 -4.80 -7.52
C ALA A 391 -2.20 -4.26 -8.94
N ILE A 392 -3.24 -4.17 -9.77
CA ILE A 392 -3.16 -3.73 -11.16
C ILE A 392 -3.53 -2.23 -11.25
N PRO A 393 -2.77 -1.43 -12.01
CA PRO A 393 -3.12 -0.03 -12.29
C PRO A 393 -4.56 0.13 -12.79
N LEU A 394 -5.29 1.11 -12.23
CA LEU A 394 -6.68 1.39 -12.60
C LEU A 394 -6.89 1.58 -14.12
N PRO A 395 -6.02 2.29 -14.86
CA PRO A 395 -6.17 2.42 -16.32
C PRO A 395 -6.11 1.06 -17.05
N LEU A 396 -5.25 0.14 -16.59
CA LEU A 396 -5.17 -1.20 -17.16
C LEU A 396 -6.43 -2.01 -16.82
N VAL A 397 -6.91 -1.95 -15.57
CA VAL A 397 -8.16 -2.62 -15.18
C VAL A 397 -9.34 -2.13 -16.02
N ARG A 398 -9.43 -0.82 -16.31
CA ARG A 398 -10.47 -0.29 -17.21
C ARG A 398 -10.38 -0.86 -18.62
N ASN A 399 -9.17 -0.99 -19.16
CA ASN A 399 -8.95 -1.58 -20.49
C ASN A 399 -9.23 -3.09 -20.51
N LEU A 400 -9.15 -3.77 -19.36
CA LEU A 400 -9.49 -5.19 -19.19
C LEU A 400 -11.00 -5.42 -19.04
N ILE A 401 -11.81 -4.40 -18.76
CA ILE A 401 -13.27 -4.55 -18.65
C ILE A 401 -13.88 -4.36 -20.04
N GLY A 402 -13.98 -5.45 -20.81
CA GLY A 402 -14.56 -5.49 -22.16
C GLY A 402 -16.00 -6.04 -22.21
N PRO A 403 -16.58 -6.26 -23.40
CA PRO A 403 -17.96 -6.73 -23.60
C PRO A 403 -18.14 -8.25 -23.37
N TYR A 404 -17.58 -8.77 -22.28
CA TYR A 404 -17.62 -10.17 -21.86
C TYR A 404 -17.80 -10.27 -20.34
N LEU A 405 -18.10 -11.46 -19.82
CA LEU A 405 -18.27 -11.70 -18.38
C LEU A 405 -16.94 -11.47 -17.64
N VAL A 406 -16.97 -10.72 -16.54
CA VAL A 406 -15.75 -10.41 -15.77
C VAL A 406 -15.94 -10.78 -14.30
N PHE A 407 -15.06 -11.64 -13.80
CA PHE A 407 -14.89 -11.92 -12.38
C PHE A 407 -13.66 -11.20 -11.85
N MET A 408 -13.81 -10.43 -10.78
CA MET A 408 -12.71 -9.71 -10.15
C MET A 408 -12.59 -10.14 -8.70
N ALA A 409 -11.43 -10.63 -8.30
CA ALA A 409 -11.07 -10.78 -6.89
C ALA A 409 -10.15 -9.66 -6.45
N SER A 410 -10.43 -9.08 -5.27
CA SER A 410 -9.65 -7.99 -4.71
C SER A 410 -9.44 -8.17 -3.21
N THR A 411 -8.20 -7.96 -2.73
CA THR A 411 -7.91 -7.82 -1.30
C THR A 411 -8.30 -6.45 -0.80
N VAL A 412 -9.01 -6.32 0.33
CA VAL A 412 -9.38 -5.01 0.92
C VAL A 412 -8.55 -4.66 2.16
N ASN A 413 -8.34 -5.64 3.05
CA ASN A 413 -7.66 -5.47 4.35
C ASN A 413 -6.42 -6.36 4.44
N GLY A 414 -5.28 -5.92 3.88
CA GLY A 414 -4.05 -6.70 3.88
C GLY A 414 -2.78 -5.87 3.68
N TYR A 415 -1.63 -6.47 4.03
CA TYR A 415 -0.32 -5.81 4.01
C TYR A 415 0.24 -5.49 2.62
N GLU A 416 -0.34 -6.03 1.54
CA GLU A 416 0.07 -5.70 0.17
C GLU A 416 -0.42 -4.34 -0.31
N GLY A 417 -1.31 -3.73 0.49
CA GLY A 417 -1.40 -2.30 0.55
C GLY A 417 -2.28 -1.62 -0.48
N THR A 418 -2.96 -2.34 -1.35
CA THR A 418 -3.64 -1.75 -2.52
C THR A 418 -5.17 -1.81 -2.48
N GLY A 419 -5.76 -2.25 -1.38
CA GLY A 419 -7.11 -2.80 -1.44
C GLY A 419 -8.26 -1.81 -1.51
N ARG A 420 -8.37 -0.96 -0.49
CA ARG A 420 -9.68 -0.38 -0.17
C ARG A 420 -10.04 0.87 -0.94
N SER A 421 -9.12 1.82 -1.06
CA SER A 421 -9.41 3.07 -1.78
C SER A 421 -9.66 2.79 -3.28
N LEU A 422 -8.91 1.85 -3.86
CA LEU A 422 -9.09 1.41 -5.24
C LEU A 422 -10.32 0.53 -5.41
N SER A 423 -10.58 -0.45 -4.53
CA SER A 423 -11.82 -1.24 -4.61
C SER A 423 -13.02 -0.33 -4.49
N LEU A 424 -13.05 0.58 -3.52
CA LEU A 424 -14.15 1.54 -3.36
C LEU A 424 -14.29 2.48 -4.55
N LYS A 425 -13.19 3.02 -5.12
CA LYS A 425 -13.26 3.91 -6.30
C LYS A 425 -13.65 3.17 -7.57
N LEU A 426 -13.14 1.95 -7.77
CA LEU A 426 -13.48 1.12 -8.93
C LEU A 426 -14.93 0.66 -8.83
N ILE A 427 -15.33 0.14 -7.68
CA ILE A 427 -16.71 -0.28 -7.39
C ILE A 427 -17.65 0.92 -7.50
N SER A 428 -17.31 2.09 -6.92
CA SER A 428 -18.14 3.29 -7.05
C SER A 428 -18.28 3.74 -8.51
N GLN A 429 -17.22 3.65 -9.31
CA GLN A 429 -17.28 3.97 -10.75
C GLN A 429 -18.14 2.97 -11.52
N LEU A 430 -18.02 1.67 -11.20
CA LEU A 430 -18.86 0.64 -11.80
C LEU A 430 -20.33 0.82 -11.38
N ARG A 431 -20.60 1.19 -10.13
CA ARG A 431 -21.94 1.54 -9.61
C ARG A 431 -22.53 2.76 -10.31
N GLN A 432 -21.72 3.79 -10.54
CA GLN A 432 -22.14 4.97 -11.31
C GLN A 432 -22.44 4.61 -12.77
N GLY A 433 -21.62 3.75 -13.38
CA GLY A 433 -21.84 3.23 -14.73
C GLY A 433 -23.05 2.30 -14.84
N SER A 434 -23.47 1.65 -13.74
CA SER A 434 -24.67 0.81 -13.69
C SER A 434 -25.95 1.59 -13.36
N GLY A 435 -25.85 2.81 -12.82
CA GLY A 435 -26.94 3.52 -12.13
C GLY A 435 -27.58 4.71 -12.86
N VAL A 436 -27.20 5.05 -14.09
CA VAL A 436 -27.83 6.17 -14.83
C VAL A 436 -28.77 5.61 -15.89
N GLY A 437 -30.06 5.93 -15.74
CA GLY A 437 -31.17 5.33 -16.48
C GLY A 437 -31.07 5.39 -18.01
N GLY A 438 -31.66 4.37 -18.64
CA GLY A 438 -32.03 4.38 -20.06
C GLY A 438 -30.94 3.96 -21.04
N GLY A 439 -30.37 2.76 -20.90
CA GLY A 439 -29.63 2.10 -21.98
C GLY A 439 -28.44 1.23 -21.54
N GLY A 440 -28.65 -0.08 -21.41
CA GLY A 440 -27.59 -1.08 -21.56
C GLY A 440 -26.42 -1.07 -20.55
N GLY A 441 -26.59 -0.51 -19.35
CA GLY A 441 -25.58 -0.49 -18.29
C GLY A 441 -25.17 -1.89 -17.80
N ARG A 442 -23.91 -2.03 -17.40
CA ARG A 442 -23.32 -3.29 -16.90
C ARG A 442 -23.86 -3.60 -15.50
N VAL A 443 -24.25 -4.85 -15.23
CA VAL A 443 -24.75 -5.27 -13.90
C VAL A 443 -23.57 -5.62 -13.00
N LEU A 444 -23.48 -4.99 -11.83
CA LEU A 444 -22.46 -5.27 -10.83
C LEU A 444 -23.07 -6.11 -9.69
N LYS A 445 -22.53 -7.30 -9.44
CA LYS A 445 -22.83 -8.13 -8.25
C LYS A 445 -21.61 -8.13 -7.33
N GLU A 446 -21.79 -7.76 -6.07
CA GLU A 446 -20.71 -7.67 -5.08
C GLU A 446 -20.85 -8.77 -4.03
N VAL A 447 -19.73 -9.40 -3.68
CA VAL A 447 -19.66 -10.45 -2.66
C VAL A 447 -18.48 -10.18 -1.73
N GLU A 448 -18.71 -10.24 -0.42
CA GLU A 448 -17.66 -10.08 0.58
C GLU A 448 -17.39 -11.43 1.28
N LEU A 449 -16.12 -11.77 1.52
CA LEU A 449 -15.73 -12.95 2.32
C LEU A 449 -15.05 -12.49 3.61
N GLU A 450 -15.62 -12.87 4.76
CA GLU A 450 -15.11 -12.49 6.08
C GLU A 450 -14.48 -13.67 6.82
N GLU A 451 -15.04 -14.88 6.70
CA GLU A 451 -14.57 -16.07 7.44
C GLU A 451 -13.19 -16.59 6.96
N PRO A 452 -12.17 -16.69 7.84
CA PRO A 452 -10.86 -17.26 7.49
C PRO A 452 -10.93 -18.76 7.18
N VAL A 453 -10.14 -19.20 6.20
CA VAL A 453 -10.02 -20.64 5.86
C VAL A 453 -8.86 -21.34 6.59
N ARG A 454 -7.82 -20.58 6.96
CA ARG A 454 -6.58 -21.13 7.57
C ARG A 454 -6.74 -21.41 9.07
N TYR A 455 -7.48 -20.55 9.77
CA TYR A 455 -7.70 -20.58 11.20
C TYR A 455 -9.15 -20.25 11.52
N SER A 456 -9.60 -20.48 12.75
CA SER A 456 -10.96 -20.16 13.18
C SER A 456 -11.23 -18.65 13.23
N ALA A 457 -12.49 -18.23 13.07
CA ALA A 457 -12.90 -16.86 13.34
C ALA A 457 -12.59 -16.44 14.80
N GLY A 458 -12.23 -15.16 14.99
CA GLY A 458 -11.90 -14.61 16.31
C GLY A 458 -10.54 -15.05 16.86
N ASP A 459 -9.57 -15.29 15.98
CA ASP A 459 -8.20 -15.62 16.38
C ASP A 459 -7.51 -14.44 17.09
N GLY A 460 -6.99 -14.68 18.30
CA GLY A 460 -6.38 -13.65 19.14
C GLY A 460 -5.12 -13.04 18.54
N VAL A 461 -4.31 -13.86 17.85
CA VAL A 461 -3.10 -13.40 17.16
C VAL A 461 -3.45 -12.59 15.91
N GLU A 462 -4.53 -12.95 15.18
CA GLU A 462 -5.01 -12.13 14.06
C GLU A 462 -5.41 -10.73 14.53
N ARG A 463 -6.25 -10.67 15.56
CA ARG A 463 -6.75 -9.42 16.11
C ARG A 463 -5.62 -8.52 16.59
N TRP A 464 -4.69 -9.08 17.36
CA TRP A 464 -3.49 -8.36 17.79
C TRP A 464 -2.68 -7.81 16.60
N LEU A 465 -2.46 -8.61 15.56
CA LEU A 465 -1.72 -8.18 14.38
C LEU A 465 -2.44 -7.05 13.63
N TYR A 466 -3.77 -7.13 13.52
CA TYR A 466 -4.60 -6.12 12.86
C TYR A 466 -4.65 -4.81 13.65
N ASP A 467 -4.68 -4.88 14.98
CA ASP A 467 -4.66 -3.73 15.87
C ASP A 467 -3.26 -3.06 15.85
N LEU A 468 -2.19 -3.85 15.99
CA LEU A 468 -0.80 -3.37 15.91
C LEU A 468 -0.50 -2.69 14.56
N LEU A 469 -0.95 -3.27 13.45
CA LEU A 469 -0.70 -2.75 12.11
C LEU A 469 -1.78 -1.81 11.60
N CYS A 470 -2.79 -1.50 12.43
CA CYS A 470 -3.94 -0.66 12.08
C CYS A 470 -4.61 -1.05 10.74
N LEU A 471 -4.71 -2.35 10.46
CA LEU A 471 -5.29 -2.87 9.21
C LEU A 471 -6.82 -2.79 9.22
N ASP A 472 -7.44 -2.75 10.41
CA ASP A 472 -8.87 -2.54 10.59
C ASP A 472 -9.23 -1.05 10.37
N SER A 473 -9.26 -0.67 9.10
CA SER A 473 -9.65 0.67 8.65
C SER A 473 -11.17 0.80 8.42
N ALA A 474 -11.98 -0.18 8.86
CA ALA A 474 -13.39 -0.29 8.48
C ALA A 474 -14.36 0.68 9.13
N LYS A 475 -13.91 1.38 10.15
CA LYS A 475 -14.74 2.31 10.90
C LYS A 475 -14.29 3.73 10.65
N ILE A 476 -14.33 4.16 9.38
CA ILE A 476 -14.47 5.59 9.13
C ILE A 476 -15.88 5.94 9.59
N SER A 477 -16.00 6.51 10.79
CA SER A 477 -17.27 7.07 11.25
C SER A 477 -17.71 8.06 10.19
N ARG A 478 -18.79 7.75 9.47
CA ARG A 478 -19.42 8.73 8.58
C ARG A 478 -19.68 9.96 9.44
N THR A 479 -19.11 11.09 9.06
CA THR A 479 -19.37 12.37 9.72
C THR A 479 -20.80 12.78 9.34
N VAL A 480 -21.79 12.17 10.01
CA VAL A 480 -23.24 12.31 9.71
C VAL A 480 -23.80 13.66 10.18
N ALA A 481 -23.02 14.49 10.88
CA ALA A 481 -23.43 15.83 11.30
C ALA A 481 -22.56 16.90 10.64
N GLY A 482 -23.21 17.96 10.13
CA GLY A 482 -22.64 19.03 9.30
C GLY A 482 -21.21 19.41 9.67
N CYS A 483 -20.29 19.23 8.72
CA CYS A 483 -18.91 19.64 8.90
C CYS A 483 -18.82 21.17 8.94
N PRO A 484 -17.99 21.74 9.82
CA PRO A 484 -17.78 23.18 9.93
C PRO A 484 -17.15 23.73 8.65
N SER A 485 -17.22 25.05 8.46
CA SER A 485 -16.57 25.65 7.29
C SER A 485 -15.05 25.40 7.33
N PRO A 486 -14.36 25.24 6.18
CA PRO A 486 -12.91 25.05 6.18
C PRO A 486 -12.14 26.20 6.86
N ALA A 487 -12.72 27.39 6.95
CA ALA A 487 -12.08 28.54 7.60
C ALA A 487 -11.95 28.34 9.13
N ASP A 488 -12.95 27.71 9.75
CA ASP A 488 -13.02 27.51 11.21
C ASP A 488 -12.15 26.33 11.69
N CYS A 489 -11.61 25.56 10.76
CA CYS A 489 -10.76 24.42 11.06
C CYS A 489 -9.31 24.85 11.32
N GLU A 490 -8.72 24.29 12.37
CA GLU A 490 -7.35 24.55 12.80
C GLU A 490 -6.46 23.33 12.55
N LEU A 491 -5.18 23.59 12.31
CA LEU A 491 -4.17 22.57 12.10
C LEU A 491 -3.37 22.38 13.40
N TYR A 492 -3.24 21.13 13.85
CA TYR A 492 -2.51 20.74 15.05
C TYR A 492 -1.27 19.92 14.69
N HIS A 493 -0.18 20.13 15.42
CA HIS A 493 0.99 19.26 15.36
C HIS A 493 0.76 18.02 16.26
N VAL A 494 0.95 16.83 15.71
CA VAL A 494 0.75 15.58 16.44
C VAL A 494 2.06 15.12 17.04
N ASN A 495 2.12 15.00 18.37
CA ASN A 495 3.31 14.45 19.02
C ASN A 495 3.38 12.93 18.83
N ARG A 496 4.46 12.47 18.20
CA ARG A 496 4.66 11.07 17.82
C ARG A 496 5.00 10.18 19.00
N ASP A 497 5.71 10.68 20.01
CA ASP A 497 6.05 9.90 21.21
C ASP A 497 4.77 9.50 21.96
N THR A 498 3.83 10.43 22.09
CA THR A 498 2.51 10.17 22.69
C THR A 498 1.58 9.35 21.81
N LEU A 499 1.68 9.54 20.49
CA LEU A 499 0.86 8.79 19.53
C LEU A 499 1.17 7.29 19.58
N PHE A 500 2.47 6.94 19.69
CA PHE A 500 2.93 5.55 19.71
C PHE A 500 3.12 4.97 21.12
N SER A 501 2.66 5.65 22.17
CA SER A 501 2.74 5.21 23.58
C SER A 501 1.82 4.04 23.96
N HIS A 502 1.02 3.52 23.02
CA HIS A 502 0.04 2.44 23.21
C HIS A 502 -1.08 2.73 24.23
N HIS A 503 -1.37 4.00 24.51
CA HIS A 503 -2.55 4.38 25.30
C HIS A 503 -3.85 4.19 24.50
N LYS A 504 -4.95 3.77 25.14
CA LYS A 504 -6.24 3.48 24.47
C LYS A 504 -6.74 4.63 23.58
N ALA A 505 -6.66 5.87 24.08
CA ALA A 505 -7.07 7.04 23.30
C ALA A 505 -6.14 7.33 22.10
N SER A 506 -4.83 7.16 22.29
CA SER A 506 -3.82 7.34 21.24
C SER A 506 -3.96 6.27 20.16
N GLU A 507 -4.28 5.02 20.53
CA GLU A 507 -4.56 3.95 19.57
C GLU A 507 -5.81 4.25 18.74
N VAL A 508 -6.92 4.70 19.34
CA VAL A 508 -8.10 5.11 18.56
C VAL A 508 -7.75 6.24 17.59
N PHE A 509 -6.97 7.23 18.03
CA PHE A 509 -6.53 8.33 17.16
C PHE A 509 -5.60 7.83 16.03
N LEU A 510 -4.66 6.93 16.33
CA LEU A 510 -3.75 6.32 15.35
C LEU A 510 -4.52 5.48 14.32
N HIS A 511 -5.51 4.70 14.76
CA HIS A 511 -6.40 3.95 13.87
C HIS A 511 -7.18 4.87 12.94
N ARG A 512 -7.72 5.99 13.44
CA ARG A 512 -8.40 7.00 12.60
C ARG A 512 -7.43 7.63 11.58
N LEU A 513 -6.23 7.98 12.01
CA LEU A 513 -5.18 8.54 11.15
C LEU A 513 -4.77 7.56 10.05
N MET A 514 -4.47 6.31 10.41
CA MET A 514 -4.08 5.28 9.44
C MET A 514 -5.23 4.90 8.52
N SER A 515 -6.46 4.85 9.03
CA SER A 515 -7.66 4.62 8.19
C SER A 515 -7.78 5.69 7.10
N LEU A 516 -7.54 6.96 7.46
CA LEU A 516 -7.55 8.07 6.51
C LEU A 516 -6.41 7.99 5.47
N TYR A 517 -5.22 7.54 5.88
CA TYR A 517 -4.11 7.25 4.94
C TYR A 517 -4.47 6.11 3.98
N VAL A 518 -5.10 5.05 4.49
CA VAL A 518 -5.54 3.89 3.70
C VAL A 518 -6.62 4.29 2.69
N SER A 519 -7.55 5.18 3.06
CA SER A 519 -8.64 5.60 2.18
C SER A 519 -8.23 6.59 1.09
N SER A 520 -7.23 7.44 1.35
CA SER A 520 -6.82 8.51 0.42
C SER A 520 -5.80 8.04 -0.62
N HIS A 521 -4.85 7.18 -0.24
CA HIS A 521 -3.75 6.76 -1.10
C HIS A 521 -4.01 5.45 -1.85
N TYR A 522 -3.43 5.32 -3.05
CA TYR A 522 -3.56 4.14 -3.91
C TYR A 522 -2.88 2.89 -3.33
N LYS A 523 -1.71 3.07 -2.69
CA LYS A 523 -0.97 1.99 -2.07
C LYS A 523 -0.34 2.43 -0.75
N ASN A 524 -0.63 1.70 0.32
CA ASN A 524 -0.04 1.90 1.64
C ASN A 524 0.55 0.59 2.15
N THR A 525 1.79 0.59 2.60
CA THR A 525 2.38 -0.62 3.18
C THR A 525 2.38 -0.51 4.70
N PRO A 526 2.27 -1.62 5.45
CA PRO A 526 2.39 -1.55 6.92
C PRO A 526 3.74 -0.99 7.39
N ASN A 527 4.77 -1.07 6.55
CA ASN A 527 6.07 -0.45 6.81
C ASN A 527 5.98 1.08 6.92
N ASP A 528 4.92 1.70 6.39
CA ASP A 528 4.71 3.14 6.49
C ASP A 528 4.47 3.57 7.94
N ILE A 529 3.91 2.69 8.80
CA ILE A 529 3.76 2.96 10.24
C ILE A 529 5.14 3.07 10.89
N GLN A 530 6.04 2.14 10.57
CA GLN A 530 7.41 2.16 11.08
C GLN A 530 8.19 3.38 10.57
N LEU A 531 7.96 3.78 9.31
CA LEU A 531 8.52 5.02 8.77
C LEU A 531 7.98 6.24 9.52
N LEU A 532 6.67 6.29 9.80
CA LEU A 532 6.02 7.38 10.54
C LEU A 532 6.53 7.50 11.99
N SER A 533 6.77 6.36 12.63
CA SER A 533 7.17 6.28 14.03
C SER A 533 8.65 6.59 14.23
N ASP A 534 9.54 5.93 13.48
CA ASP A 534 10.95 5.89 13.85
C ASP A 534 11.77 6.98 13.14
N ALA A 535 11.39 7.36 11.92
CA ALA A 535 12.20 8.28 11.12
C ALA A 535 12.15 9.71 11.68
N PRO A 536 13.29 10.30 12.09
CA PRO A 536 13.31 11.55 12.86
C PRO A 536 12.77 12.75 12.07
N ALA A 537 13.11 12.83 10.78
CA ALA A 537 12.74 13.93 9.89
C ALA A 537 11.23 14.03 9.60
N HIS A 538 10.44 13.01 9.91
CA HIS A 538 9.00 13.03 9.65
C HIS A 538 8.23 13.80 10.72
N GLN A 539 7.29 14.64 10.30
CA GLN A 539 6.34 15.35 11.15
C GLN A 539 4.91 15.08 10.67
N VAL A 540 3.96 15.13 11.60
CA VAL A 540 2.55 14.84 11.33
C VAL A 540 1.70 16.00 11.79
N PHE A 541 0.82 16.47 10.91
CA PHE A 541 -0.13 17.51 11.20
C PHE A 541 -1.55 17.01 10.92
N ALA A 542 -2.49 17.31 11.81
CA ALA A 542 -3.89 16.92 11.68
C ALA A 542 -4.78 18.17 11.67
N LEU A 543 -5.65 18.28 10.67
CA LEU A 543 -6.70 19.29 10.60
C LEU A 543 -7.92 18.79 11.34
N VAL A 544 -8.36 19.56 12.32
CA VAL A 544 -9.38 19.17 13.29
C VAL A 544 -10.48 20.25 13.28
N PRO A 545 -11.77 19.89 13.41
CA PRO A 545 -12.82 20.88 13.60
C PRO A 545 -12.60 21.65 14.91
N PRO A 546 -13.18 22.86 15.06
CA PRO A 546 -13.08 23.61 16.30
C PRO A 546 -13.59 22.77 17.47
N VAL A 547 -12.72 22.53 18.44
CA VAL A 547 -13.02 21.71 19.62
C VAL A 547 -13.81 22.57 20.60
N LEU A 548 -15.04 22.17 20.91
CA LEU A 548 -15.79 22.82 21.98
C LEU A 548 -15.08 22.56 23.32
N PRO A 549 -14.85 23.58 24.16
CA PRO A 549 -14.14 23.41 25.44
C PRO A 549 -14.81 22.41 26.39
N SER A 550 -16.09 22.11 26.17
CA SER A 550 -16.92 21.23 27.00
C SER A 550 -16.89 19.74 26.62
N SER A 551 -16.30 19.36 25.49
CA SER A 551 -16.31 17.97 25.03
C SER A 551 -15.03 17.20 25.39
N THR A 552 -15.15 16.16 26.20
CA THR A 552 -14.08 15.20 26.54
C THR A 552 -13.86 14.12 25.46
N SER A 553 -14.60 14.19 24.35
CA SER A 553 -14.48 13.26 23.22
C SER A 553 -13.27 13.58 22.35
N LEU A 554 -12.55 12.55 21.90
CA LEU A 554 -11.50 12.70 20.90
C LEU A 554 -12.07 13.36 19.63
N PRO A 555 -11.41 14.38 19.09
CA PRO A 555 -11.93 15.06 17.93
C PRO A 555 -11.74 14.20 16.67
N ASP A 556 -12.61 14.41 15.69
CA ASP A 556 -12.53 13.72 14.40
C ASP A 556 -11.49 14.37 13.49
N ILE A 557 -10.79 13.54 12.71
CA ILE A 557 -9.70 13.97 11.85
C ILE A 557 -10.23 14.21 10.44
N LEU A 558 -10.19 15.46 9.96
CA LEU A 558 -10.71 15.83 8.64
C LEU A 558 -9.64 15.66 7.54
N CYS A 559 -8.41 16.08 7.84
CA CYS A 559 -7.27 16.00 6.94
C CYS A 559 -5.99 15.70 7.74
N VAL A 560 -5.08 14.91 7.18
CA VAL A 560 -3.75 14.67 7.77
C VAL A 560 -2.67 14.97 6.73
N LEU A 561 -1.62 15.66 7.17
CA LEU A 561 -0.41 15.95 6.41
C LEU A 561 0.78 15.23 7.05
N GLN A 562 1.50 14.48 6.23
CA GLN A 562 2.82 13.93 6.57
C GLN A 562 3.88 14.76 5.88
N VAL A 563 4.74 15.42 6.65
CA VAL A 563 5.86 16.21 6.15
C VAL A 563 7.17 15.53 6.52
N CYS A 564 8.16 15.61 5.66
CA CYS A 564 9.52 15.15 5.91
C CYS A 564 10.47 16.33 5.70
N LEU A 565 11.30 16.63 6.68
CA LEU A 565 12.36 17.62 6.54
C LEU A 565 13.51 17.01 5.73
N GLU A 566 13.96 17.69 4.70
CA GLU A 566 15.02 17.26 3.79
C GLU A 566 16.01 18.40 3.56
N GLY A 567 17.26 18.05 3.23
CA GLY A 567 18.27 19.05 2.88
C GLY A 567 19.25 19.38 4.01
N GLY A 568 19.99 20.47 3.87
CA GLY A 568 21.15 20.77 4.73
C GLY A 568 22.34 19.84 4.47
N ILE A 569 22.47 19.30 3.25
CA ILE A 569 23.50 18.32 2.89
C ILE A 569 24.79 19.07 2.54
N SER A 570 25.92 18.62 3.10
CA SER A 570 27.21 19.25 2.80
C SER A 570 27.61 19.06 1.32
N ARG A 571 28.10 20.13 0.68
CA ARG A 571 28.55 20.10 -0.73
C ARG A 571 29.55 18.99 -1.03
N ARG A 572 30.44 18.68 -0.08
CA ARG A 572 31.44 17.59 -0.18
C ARG A 572 30.77 16.21 -0.25
N SER A 573 29.73 15.99 0.56
CA SER A 573 28.94 14.74 0.59
C SER A 573 28.21 14.54 -0.73
N VAL A 574 27.62 15.61 -1.28
CA VAL A 574 26.94 15.62 -2.59
C VAL A 574 27.89 15.24 -3.71
N MET A 575 29.03 15.94 -3.83
CA MET A 575 30.01 15.66 -4.90
C MET A 575 30.56 14.23 -4.82
N LYS A 576 30.89 13.74 -3.61
CA LYS A 576 31.41 12.38 -3.39
C LYS A 576 30.38 11.29 -3.73
N SER A 577 29.11 11.55 -3.46
CA SER A 577 28.03 10.57 -3.70
C SER A 577 27.59 10.59 -5.16
N LEU A 578 27.51 11.77 -5.77
CA LEU A 578 27.24 11.94 -7.20
C LEU A 578 28.34 11.30 -8.05
N SER A 579 29.61 11.47 -7.69
CA SER A 579 30.74 10.81 -8.39
C SER A 579 30.71 9.28 -8.26
N ARG A 580 30.06 8.75 -7.21
CA ARG A 580 29.88 7.31 -6.98
C ARG A 580 28.55 6.77 -7.54
N GLY A 581 27.71 7.64 -8.10
CA GLY A 581 26.35 7.28 -8.53
C GLY A 581 25.45 6.75 -7.40
N LYS A 582 25.80 6.99 -6.14
CA LYS A 582 25.04 6.49 -4.98
C LYS A 582 24.06 7.57 -4.53
N ARG A 583 22.78 7.21 -4.45
CA ARG A 583 21.75 8.04 -3.80
C ARG A 583 21.70 7.64 -2.33
N ALA A 584 21.88 8.60 -1.43
CA ALA A 584 21.60 8.34 -0.02
C ALA A 584 20.08 8.16 0.17
N SER A 585 19.70 7.23 1.04
CA SER A 585 18.30 7.01 1.40
C SER A 585 17.81 8.10 2.34
N GLY A 586 16.60 8.61 2.14
CA GLY A 586 15.98 9.66 2.98
C GLY A 586 15.59 10.89 2.15
N ASP A 587 16.57 11.60 1.61
CA ASP A 587 16.39 12.90 0.93
C ASP A 587 16.01 12.76 -0.55
N LEU A 588 14.74 12.71 -0.90
CA LEU A 588 14.36 12.49 -2.31
C LEU A 588 14.62 13.72 -3.19
N ILE A 589 14.16 14.89 -2.75
CA ILE A 589 14.15 16.11 -3.58
C ILE A 589 15.57 16.65 -3.79
N PRO A 590 16.40 16.85 -2.75
CA PRO A 590 17.77 17.34 -2.90
C PRO A 590 18.59 16.49 -3.89
N TRP A 591 18.54 15.16 -3.76
CA TRP A 591 19.30 14.27 -4.66
C TRP A 591 18.78 14.30 -6.10
N THR A 592 17.46 14.34 -6.29
CA THR A 592 16.88 14.32 -7.65
C THR A 592 17.19 15.63 -8.38
N VAL A 593 16.98 16.77 -7.74
CA VAL A 593 17.26 18.09 -8.34
C VAL A 593 18.75 18.25 -8.61
N SER A 594 19.62 17.93 -7.63
CA SER A 594 21.07 18.03 -7.80
C SER A 594 21.60 17.12 -8.91
N GLN A 595 20.99 15.94 -9.10
CA GLN A 595 21.37 15.04 -10.19
C GLN A 595 20.92 15.55 -11.57
N GLN A 596 19.73 16.15 -11.67
CA GLN A 596 19.13 16.55 -12.95
C GLN A 596 19.63 17.91 -13.45
N PHE A 597 19.93 18.83 -12.54
CA PHE A 597 20.45 20.17 -12.86
C PHE A 597 21.96 20.27 -12.63
N ALA A 598 22.60 19.23 -12.09
CA ALA A 598 24.01 19.23 -11.68
C ALA A 598 24.37 20.37 -10.71
N ASP A 599 23.37 20.94 -10.02
CA ASP A 599 23.58 22.00 -9.04
C ASP A 599 23.82 21.41 -7.65
N SER A 600 25.00 21.70 -7.08
CA SER A 600 25.32 21.29 -5.71
C SER A 600 24.79 22.26 -4.66
N ASN A 601 24.40 23.48 -5.03
CA ASN A 601 23.95 24.51 -4.10
C ASN A 601 22.53 24.19 -3.60
N PHE A 602 21.65 23.70 -4.48
CA PHE A 602 20.31 23.28 -4.08
C PHE A 602 20.31 22.23 -2.94
N ALA A 603 21.26 21.30 -2.91
CA ALA A 603 21.35 20.30 -1.84
C ALA A 603 21.70 20.88 -0.46
N ALA A 604 22.31 22.07 -0.42
CA ALA A 604 22.63 22.76 0.83
C ALA A 604 21.40 23.47 1.42
N LEU A 605 20.38 23.77 0.61
CA LEU A 605 19.13 24.34 1.07
C LEU A 605 18.40 23.37 2.00
N SER A 606 17.65 23.91 2.95
CA SER A 606 16.77 23.16 3.84
C SER A 606 15.33 23.27 3.32
N GLY A 607 14.62 22.15 3.24
CA GLY A 607 13.25 22.15 2.75
C GLY A 607 12.36 21.12 3.40
N ALA A 608 11.06 21.32 3.27
CA ALA A 608 10.06 20.34 3.69
C ALA A 608 9.50 19.61 2.46
N ARG A 609 9.41 18.29 2.50
CA ARG A 609 8.65 17.49 1.55
C ARG A 609 7.32 17.07 2.16
N VAL A 610 6.21 17.47 1.55
CA VAL A 610 4.90 16.87 1.84
C VAL A 610 4.89 15.48 1.21
N VAL A 611 5.03 14.46 2.06
CA VAL A 611 5.06 13.04 1.65
C VAL A 611 3.65 12.55 1.36
N ARG A 612 2.68 12.93 2.21
CA ARG A 612 1.28 12.51 2.10
C ARG A 612 0.34 13.62 2.50
N ILE A 613 -0.77 13.72 1.79
CA ILE A 613 -1.95 14.51 2.13
C ILE A 613 -3.16 13.58 2.03
N ALA A 614 -3.89 13.47 3.12
CA ALA A 614 -5.01 12.57 3.23
C ALA A 614 -6.24 13.33 3.71
N VAL A 615 -7.20 13.52 2.81
CA VAL A 615 -8.50 14.14 3.10
C VAL A 615 -9.54 13.04 3.14
N HIS A 616 -10.49 13.19 4.06
CA HIS A 616 -11.61 12.25 4.18
C HIS A 616 -12.33 12.09 2.84
N PRO A 617 -12.59 10.86 2.33
CA PRO A 617 -13.18 10.64 1.01
C PRO A 617 -14.47 11.44 0.76
N ASP A 618 -15.35 11.50 1.76
CA ASP A 618 -16.62 12.22 1.67
C ASP A 618 -16.47 13.76 1.68
N LEU A 619 -15.32 14.27 2.09
CA LEU A 619 -15.01 15.71 2.17
C LEU A 619 -14.12 16.20 1.01
N GLN A 620 -13.84 15.32 0.04
CA GLN A 620 -13.06 15.69 -1.14
C GLN A 620 -13.84 16.70 -2.00
N GLY A 621 -13.16 17.75 -2.44
CA GLY A 621 -13.77 18.84 -3.22
C GLY A 621 -14.25 20.05 -2.41
N MET A 622 -14.33 19.96 -1.08
CA MET A 622 -14.74 21.07 -0.20
C MET A 622 -13.61 22.03 0.23
N GLY A 623 -12.34 21.73 -0.12
CA GLY A 623 -11.22 22.64 0.12
C GLY A 623 -10.43 22.45 1.43
N TYR A 624 -10.74 21.45 2.27
CA TYR A 624 -9.99 21.16 3.51
C TYR A 624 -8.50 20.90 3.29
N GLY A 625 -8.13 20.22 2.20
CA GLY A 625 -6.73 19.99 1.85
C GLY A 625 -5.98 21.30 1.52
N SER A 626 -6.64 22.23 0.82
CA SER A 626 -6.09 23.55 0.51
C SER A 626 -5.90 24.39 1.78
N ARG A 627 -6.87 24.35 2.70
CA ARG A 627 -6.76 25.01 4.01
C ARG A 627 -5.58 24.48 4.81
N ALA A 628 -5.46 23.16 4.93
CA ALA A 628 -4.38 22.53 5.69
C ALA A 628 -3.00 22.94 5.16
N LEU A 629 -2.82 22.96 3.84
CA LEU A 629 -1.56 23.39 3.22
C LEU A 629 -1.30 24.89 3.34
N SER A 630 -2.34 25.72 3.30
CA SER A 630 -2.19 27.17 3.55
C SER A 630 -1.70 27.42 4.98
N LEU A 631 -2.35 26.81 5.97
CA LEU A 631 -1.95 26.92 7.38
C LEU A 631 -0.53 26.40 7.61
N LEU A 632 -0.16 25.28 6.96
CA LEU A 632 1.19 24.74 7.03
C LEU A 632 2.22 25.68 6.39
N HIS A 633 1.89 26.32 5.26
CA HIS A 633 2.76 27.32 4.64
C HIS A 633 2.90 28.57 5.53
N ASP A 634 1.81 29.03 6.14
CA ASP A 634 1.82 30.19 7.06
C ASP A 634 2.62 29.89 8.34
N TYR A 635 2.59 28.63 8.82
CA TYR A 635 3.42 28.15 9.92
C TYR A 635 4.92 28.22 9.60
N PHE A 636 5.36 27.59 8.51
CA PHE A 636 6.78 27.56 8.15
C PHE A 636 7.32 28.90 7.63
N SER A 637 6.45 29.79 7.13
CA SER A 637 6.84 31.17 6.80
C SER A 637 6.94 32.10 8.01
N GLY A 638 6.68 31.60 9.22
CA GLY A 638 6.84 32.36 10.47
C GLY A 638 5.71 33.33 10.80
N LYS A 639 4.59 33.33 10.05
CA LYS A 639 3.45 34.22 10.31
C LYS A 639 2.67 33.86 11.58
N LEU A 640 2.76 32.59 11.98
CA LEU A 640 2.08 32.03 13.16
C LEU A 640 3.03 31.86 14.35
N ALA A 641 4.21 32.49 14.31
CA ALA A 641 5.19 32.38 15.39
C ALA A 641 4.67 33.02 16.68
N PRO A 642 4.91 32.41 17.85
CA PRO A 642 4.49 32.98 19.14
C PRO A 642 5.14 34.36 19.34
N LEU A 643 4.33 35.33 19.82
CA LEU A 643 4.77 36.69 20.19
C LEU A 643 5.69 36.70 21.44
N ALA A 644 5.79 35.58 22.16
CA ALA A 644 6.66 35.43 23.31
C ALA A 644 7.87 34.56 22.93
N GLU A 645 9.07 35.04 23.24
CA GLU A 645 10.26 34.18 23.38
C GLU A 645 9.94 33.14 24.45
N ALA A 646 9.44 31.98 24.04
CA ALA A 646 9.40 30.84 24.92
C ALA A 646 10.85 30.57 25.34
N PRO A 647 11.15 30.40 26.65
CA PRO A 647 12.46 29.91 27.05
C PRO A 647 12.70 28.62 26.26
N ALA A 648 13.92 28.45 25.74
CA ALA A 648 14.31 27.22 25.09
C ALA A 648 13.77 26.06 25.93
N VAL A 649 12.75 25.38 25.42
CA VAL A 649 12.33 24.12 25.99
C VAL A 649 13.54 23.25 25.70
N GLU A 650 14.48 23.21 26.66
CA GLU A 650 15.37 22.08 26.81
C GLU A 650 14.46 20.90 26.54
N SER A 651 14.70 20.22 25.42
CA SER A 651 14.07 18.95 25.18
C SER A 651 14.34 18.19 26.45
N ALA A 652 13.30 18.05 27.27
CA ALA A 652 13.30 17.13 28.38
C ALA A 652 13.48 15.80 27.67
N THR A 653 14.74 15.45 27.47
CA THR A 653 15.21 14.11 27.24
C THR A 653 14.65 13.42 28.44
N ALA A 654 13.47 12.81 28.23
CA ALA A 654 12.84 11.95 29.20
C ALA A 654 13.98 11.04 29.63
N SER A 655 14.45 11.24 30.85
CA SER A 655 15.64 10.59 31.37
C SER A 655 15.49 9.12 31.06
N THR A 656 16.34 8.60 30.18
CA THR A 656 16.52 7.17 30.03
C THR A 656 16.77 6.68 31.44
N THR A 657 15.80 5.93 31.96
CA THR A 657 15.87 5.32 33.28
C THR A 657 17.26 4.70 33.41
N THR A 658 17.99 5.16 34.43
CA THR A 658 19.27 4.59 34.88
C THR A 658 19.21 3.07 34.74
N GLU A 659 20.18 2.52 34.00
CA GLU A 659 20.41 1.09 33.85
C GLU A 659 20.62 0.46 35.23
N VAL A 660 19.51 0.04 35.85
CA VAL A 660 19.56 -0.93 36.94
C VAL A 660 19.43 -2.27 36.26
N GLU A 661 20.42 -3.15 36.42
CA GLU A 661 20.35 -4.54 36.00
C GLU A 661 19.21 -5.25 36.78
N VAL A 662 17.98 -5.10 36.30
CA VAL A 662 16.81 -5.80 36.84
C VAL A 662 16.78 -7.20 36.21
N SER A 663 16.68 -8.22 37.06
CA SER A 663 16.47 -9.60 36.58
C SER A 663 15.17 -9.71 35.78
N LEU A 664 15.20 -10.37 34.61
CA LEU A 664 14.07 -10.59 33.69
C LEU A 664 12.76 -11.01 34.35
N LEU A 665 12.80 -11.71 35.49
CA LEU A 665 11.62 -12.17 36.22
C LEU A 665 10.88 -11.06 37.01
N LYS A 666 11.53 -9.91 37.24
CA LYS A 666 11.00 -8.77 38.01
C LYS A 666 10.72 -7.53 37.15
N GLU A 667 11.01 -7.57 35.85
CA GLU A 667 10.77 -6.44 34.95
C GLU A 667 9.27 -6.25 34.70
N THR A 668 8.72 -5.10 35.11
CA THR A 668 7.38 -4.67 34.73
C THR A 668 7.47 -3.62 33.63
N ILE A 669 6.93 -3.93 32.45
CA ILE A 669 6.87 -2.98 31.34
C ILE A 669 5.69 -2.03 31.60
N ALA A 670 5.98 -0.76 31.82
CA ALA A 670 4.97 0.29 32.00
C ALA A 670 5.13 1.36 30.90
N PRO A 671 4.04 2.04 30.50
CA PRO A 671 4.13 3.20 29.62
C PRO A 671 5.02 4.29 30.26
N ARG A 672 5.69 5.09 29.43
CA ARG A 672 6.49 6.23 29.92
C ARG A 672 5.66 7.16 30.78
N THR A 673 6.22 7.58 31.90
CA THR A 673 5.63 8.58 32.80
C THR A 673 5.95 9.98 32.27
N ASN A 674 5.03 10.94 32.46
CA ASN A 674 5.13 12.35 32.01
C ASN A 674 5.21 12.55 30.48
N LEU A 675 4.23 12.02 29.75
CA LEU A 675 4.11 12.25 28.31
C LEU A 675 3.55 13.65 27.99
N PRO A 676 4.05 14.34 26.95
CA PRO A 676 3.47 15.60 26.46
C PRO A 676 2.03 15.43 25.96
N PRO A 677 1.29 16.51 25.66
CA PRO A 677 -0.03 16.38 25.04
C PRO A 677 0.07 15.80 23.62
N LEU A 678 -0.94 15.00 23.22
CA LEU A 678 -1.01 14.39 21.89
C LEU A 678 -1.09 15.42 20.76
N LEU A 679 -1.89 16.48 20.98
CA LEU A 679 -2.11 17.56 20.03
C LEU A 679 -1.49 18.84 20.61
N CYS A 680 -0.56 19.44 19.85
CA CYS A 680 0.02 20.74 20.16
C CYS A 680 -0.52 21.76 19.16
N ARG A 681 -0.87 22.96 19.64
CA ARG A 681 -1.21 24.07 18.74
C ARG A 681 0.05 24.51 18.00
N LEU A 682 -0.13 25.02 16.78
CA LEU A 682 0.99 25.50 15.97
C LEU A 682 1.62 26.77 16.56
N GLU A 683 0.83 27.59 17.25
CA GLU A 683 1.30 28.82 17.91
C GLU A 683 2.27 28.53 19.05
N ASP A 684 2.15 27.37 19.71
CA ASP A 684 2.98 27.02 20.86
C ASP A 684 4.37 26.48 20.47
N ARG A 685 4.60 26.18 19.17
CA ARG A 685 5.83 25.53 18.69
C ARG A 685 6.55 26.41 17.65
N PRO A 686 7.79 26.85 17.89
CA PRO A 686 8.55 27.56 16.86
C PRO A 686 8.82 26.66 15.64
N PRO A 687 8.63 27.15 14.40
CA PRO A 687 8.93 26.40 13.19
C PRO A 687 10.44 26.30 12.94
N GLU A 688 10.86 25.25 12.23
CA GLU A 688 12.22 25.14 11.69
C GLU A 688 12.41 26.11 10.51
N THR A 689 13.63 26.62 10.33
CA THR A 689 13.95 27.49 9.19
C THR A 689 14.05 26.68 7.91
N LEU A 690 13.16 26.94 6.95
CA LEU A 690 13.06 26.23 5.68
C LEU A 690 13.04 27.21 4.50
N ASP A 691 13.68 26.84 3.40
CA ASP A 691 13.77 27.63 2.17
C ASP A 691 12.64 27.30 1.19
N TYR A 692 12.26 26.02 1.11
CA TYR A 692 11.23 25.54 0.20
C TYR A 692 10.34 24.46 0.79
N ILE A 693 9.14 24.32 0.21
CA ILE A 693 8.26 23.18 0.39
C ILE A 693 8.04 22.47 -0.94
N GLY A 694 8.17 21.14 -0.95
CA GLY A 694 8.08 20.32 -2.15
C GLY A 694 7.13 19.15 -2.00
N VAL A 695 6.66 18.64 -3.12
CA VAL A 695 5.80 17.45 -3.21
C VAL A 695 6.35 16.49 -4.25
N SER A 696 6.14 15.19 -4.03
CA SER A 696 6.45 14.14 -5.01
C SER A 696 5.27 13.19 -5.11
N TYR A 697 4.60 13.13 -6.27
CA TYR A 697 3.38 12.35 -6.44
C TYR A 697 3.23 11.78 -7.86
N GLY A 698 2.33 10.80 -8.04
CA GLY A 698 1.96 10.26 -9.35
C GLY A 698 1.11 11.26 -10.13
N LEU A 699 1.58 11.64 -11.32
CA LEU A 699 1.00 12.73 -12.10
C LEU A 699 -0.39 12.38 -12.63
N THR A 700 -1.40 13.03 -12.08
CA THR A 700 -2.79 13.03 -12.58
C THR A 700 -3.26 14.46 -12.78
N LEU A 701 -4.24 14.68 -13.68
CA LEU A 701 -4.77 16.02 -13.96
C LEU A 701 -5.41 16.66 -12.71
N GLN A 702 -6.10 15.87 -11.89
CA GLN A 702 -6.76 16.35 -10.67
C GLN A 702 -5.73 16.85 -9.64
N LEU A 703 -4.70 16.05 -9.37
CA LEU A 703 -3.65 16.42 -8.41
C LEU A 703 -2.80 17.57 -8.94
N TYR A 704 -2.48 17.60 -10.22
CA TYR A 704 -1.74 18.74 -10.81
C TYR A 704 -2.52 20.05 -10.66
N ARG A 705 -3.82 20.06 -10.96
CA ARG A 705 -4.67 21.25 -10.75
C ARG A 705 -4.71 21.66 -9.27
N PHE A 706 -4.78 20.69 -8.35
CA PHE A 706 -4.76 20.97 -6.92
C PHE A 706 -3.47 21.69 -6.48
N TRP A 707 -2.30 21.16 -6.85
CA TRP A 707 -1.01 21.75 -6.48
C TRP A 707 -0.74 23.09 -7.18
N SER A 708 -1.09 23.19 -8.47
CA SER A 708 -0.92 24.41 -9.26
C SER A 708 -1.74 25.58 -8.69
N ARG A 709 -2.99 25.34 -8.26
CA ARG A 709 -3.82 26.35 -7.56
C ARG A 709 -3.20 26.87 -6.26
N LEU A 710 -2.37 26.05 -5.62
CA LEU A 710 -1.65 26.40 -4.40
C LEU A 710 -0.28 27.02 -4.69
N GLY A 711 0.04 27.37 -5.94
CA GLY A 711 1.29 28.04 -6.30
C GLY A 711 2.52 27.12 -6.31
N TYR A 712 2.35 25.80 -6.37
CA TYR A 712 3.47 24.88 -6.60
C TYR A 712 3.83 24.87 -8.08
N VAL A 713 5.13 24.81 -8.36
CA VAL A 713 5.72 24.88 -9.71
C VAL A 713 6.40 23.54 -10.03
N PRO A 714 6.14 22.93 -11.20
CA PRO A 714 6.79 21.67 -11.59
C PRO A 714 8.26 21.90 -11.95
N VAL A 715 9.11 21.00 -11.45
CA VAL A 715 10.58 21.05 -11.63
C VAL A 715 11.11 19.78 -12.28
N TYR A 716 10.51 18.62 -12.00
CA TYR A 716 10.97 17.36 -12.56
C TYR A 716 9.83 16.39 -12.80
N LEU A 717 9.87 15.68 -13.93
CA LEU A 717 8.96 14.60 -14.27
C LEU A 717 9.75 13.37 -14.72
N ARG A 718 9.52 12.24 -14.06
CA ARG A 718 10.20 10.98 -14.38
C ARG A 718 9.67 10.40 -15.69
N GLN A 719 10.57 10.03 -16.61
CA GLN A 719 10.19 9.44 -17.90
C GLN A 719 9.66 8.00 -17.80
N THR A 720 10.19 7.20 -16.89
CA THR A 720 9.69 5.83 -16.66
C THR A 720 8.46 5.88 -15.75
N PRO A 721 7.30 5.35 -16.18
CA PRO A 721 6.15 5.23 -15.30
C PRO A 721 6.48 4.25 -14.15
N ASN A 722 5.77 4.40 -13.05
CA ASN A 722 5.83 3.42 -11.97
C ASN A 722 5.01 2.18 -12.36
N ASP A 723 5.60 1.00 -12.30
CA ASP A 723 4.94 -0.26 -12.71
C ASP A 723 3.64 -0.53 -11.94
N LEU A 724 3.56 -0.05 -10.70
CA LEU A 724 2.42 -0.26 -9.80
C LEU A 724 1.22 0.64 -10.09
N THR A 725 1.46 1.91 -10.45
CA THR A 725 0.37 2.88 -10.70
C THR A 725 0.15 3.15 -12.18
N GLY A 726 1.13 2.83 -13.03
CA GLY A 726 1.17 3.27 -14.42
C GLY A 726 1.40 4.77 -14.60
N GLU A 727 1.62 5.51 -13.51
CA GLU A 727 1.74 6.98 -13.52
C GLU A 727 3.21 7.42 -13.43
N HIS A 728 3.50 8.61 -13.95
CA HIS A 728 4.83 9.21 -13.89
C HIS A 728 4.97 10.05 -12.62
N SER A 729 6.09 9.91 -11.91
CA SER A 729 6.34 10.70 -10.69
C SER A 729 6.74 12.14 -11.04
N CYS A 730 6.00 13.12 -10.51
CA CYS A 730 6.24 14.55 -10.67
C CYS A 730 6.72 15.16 -9.34
N ILE A 731 7.74 16.01 -9.41
CA ILE A 731 8.21 16.84 -8.30
C ILE A 731 7.81 18.29 -8.58
N MET A 732 7.09 18.89 -7.64
CA MET A 732 6.75 20.31 -7.66
C MET A 732 7.27 20.99 -6.39
N LEU A 733 7.73 22.22 -6.52
CA LEU A 733 8.31 23.01 -5.44
C LEU A 733 7.58 24.35 -5.30
N ARG A 734 7.55 24.89 -4.09
CA ARG A 734 7.09 26.23 -3.75
C ARG A 734 8.09 26.84 -2.75
N PRO A 735 8.63 28.04 -2.99
CA PRO A 735 9.54 28.70 -2.06
C PRO A 735 8.73 29.41 -0.97
N PHE A 736 9.30 29.57 0.23
CA PHE A 736 8.65 30.34 1.31
C PHE A 736 8.85 31.85 1.15
N THR A 737 10.01 32.25 0.63
CA THR A 737 10.41 33.63 0.36
C THR A 737 10.40 33.93 -1.16
N ALA A 738 9.95 35.12 -1.53
CA ALA A 738 9.81 35.55 -2.93
C ALA A 738 11.16 35.85 -3.62
N GLU A 739 12.27 35.91 -2.88
CA GLU A 739 13.59 36.31 -3.38
C GLU A 739 14.30 35.21 -4.20
N HIS A 740 13.71 34.03 -4.30
CA HIS A 740 14.35 32.85 -4.86
C HIS A 740 14.16 32.72 -6.39
N MET A 741 15.02 33.42 -7.14
CA MET A 741 15.07 33.35 -8.63
C MET A 741 15.32 31.94 -9.18
N TRP A 742 16.02 31.07 -8.44
CA TRP A 742 16.39 29.72 -8.86
C TRP A 742 15.19 28.85 -9.29
N LEU A 743 14.01 29.06 -8.70
CA LEU A 743 12.82 28.26 -9.06
C LEU A 743 12.32 28.59 -10.46
N THR A 744 12.42 29.86 -10.86
CA THR A 744 12.02 30.29 -12.21
C THR A 744 12.97 29.71 -13.25
N GLU A 745 14.27 29.70 -12.98
CA GLU A 745 15.29 29.08 -13.83
C GLU A 745 15.02 27.58 -14.01
N TYR A 746 14.81 26.85 -12.91
CA TYR A 746 14.48 25.43 -12.97
C TYR A 746 13.17 25.15 -13.72
N ASN A 747 12.16 26.00 -13.58
CA ASN A 747 10.93 25.84 -14.34
C ASN A 747 11.13 26.08 -15.84
N THR A 748 11.92 27.09 -16.22
CA THR A 748 12.21 27.36 -17.65
C THR A 748 12.96 26.19 -18.30
N ASP A 749 13.96 25.64 -17.61
CA ASP A 749 14.69 24.47 -18.08
C ASP A 749 13.80 23.20 -18.10
N PHE A 750 12.98 22.99 -17.07
CA PHE A 750 11.98 21.93 -17.05
C PHE A 750 11.04 22.02 -18.25
N ARG A 751 10.50 23.20 -18.57
CA ARG A 751 9.59 23.40 -19.71
C ARG A 751 10.29 23.09 -21.02
N LYS A 752 11.52 23.56 -21.22
CA LYS A 752 12.33 23.26 -22.42
C LYS A 752 12.53 21.75 -22.58
N ARG A 753 12.93 21.06 -21.51
CA ARG A 753 13.09 19.59 -21.51
C ARG A 753 11.77 18.87 -21.74
N PHE A 754 10.69 19.33 -21.12
CA PHE A 754 9.37 18.74 -21.22
C PHE A 754 8.85 18.78 -22.66
N LEU A 755 8.92 19.95 -23.31
CA LEU A 755 8.49 20.11 -24.71
C LEU A 755 9.29 19.19 -25.65
N ALA A 756 10.60 19.04 -25.42
CA ALA A 756 11.43 18.12 -26.19
C ALA A 756 11.11 16.63 -25.92
N LEU A 757 10.63 16.29 -24.72
CA LEU A 757 10.31 14.92 -24.31
C LEU A 757 8.88 14.47 -24.67
N LEU A 758 8.00 15.40 -25.12
CA LEU A 758 6.60 15.11 -25.45
C LEU A 758 6.41 14.04 -26.53
N SER A 759 7.33 13.98 -27.50
CA SER A 759 7.32 13.02 -28.61
C SER A 759 7.76 11.61 -28.23
N TYR A 760 8.49 11.46 -27.11
CA TYR A 760 9.04 10.18 -26.66
C TYR A 760 8.07 9.43 -25.75
N GLN A 761 8.44 9.22 -24.47
CA GLN A 761 7.63 8.46 -23.52
C GLN A 761 6.29 9.13 -23.20
N PHE A 762 6.21 10.45 -23.34
CA PHE A 762 5.02 11.25 -23.04
C PHE A 762 4.03 11.34 -24.21
N ARG A 763 4.27 10.64 -25.32
CA ARG A 763 3.32 10.53 -26.44
C ARG A 763 1.98 9.95 -26.00
N LYS A 764 1.98 9.06 -25.00
CA LYS A 764 0.75 8.43 -24.46
C LYS A 764 -0.08 9.37 -23.57
N PHE A 765 0.43 10.54 -23.18
CA PHE A 765 -0.30 11.43 -22.28
C PHE A 765 -1.55 12.02 -22.93
N PRO A 766 -2.64 12.21 -22.15
CA PRO A 766 -3.77 13.02 -22.59
C PRO A 766 -3.31 14.42 -23.00
N PRO A 767 -3.71 14.95 -24.18
CA PRO A 767 -3.31 16.27 -24.63
C PRO A 767 -3.66 17.38 -23.63
N ALA A 768 -4.80 17.25 -22.94
CA ALA A 768 -5.22 18.18 -21.90
C ALA A 768 -4.23 18.27 -20.73
N LEU A 769 -3.65 17.14 -20.31
CA LEU A 769 -2.67 17.10 -19.23
C LEU A 769 -1.34 17.74 -19.68
N ALA A 770 -0.89 17.41 -20.89
CA ALA A 770 0.31 18.01 -21.47
C ALA A 770 0.18 19.53 -21.65
N LEU A 771 -1.00 20.02 -22.07
CA LEU A 771 -1.30 21.45 -22.16
C LEU A 771 -1.21 22.15 -20.79
N THR A 772 -1.80 21.55 -19.75
CA THR A 772 -1.76 22.15 -18.42
C THR A 772 -0.35 22.23 -17.83
N LEU A 773 0.55 21.32 -18.22
CA LEU A 773 1.95 21.31 -17.80
C LEU A 773 2.83 22.27 -18.59
N SER A 774 2.49 22.55 -19.85
CA SER A 774 3.27 23.44 -20.71
C SER A 774 3.00 24.92 -20.46
N ARG A 775 1.82 25.26 -19.91
CA ARG A 775 1.43 26.63 -19.54
C ARG A 775 2.32 27.20 -18.42
N SER A 776 2.84 28.40 -18.63
CA SER A 776 3.55 29.18 -17.61
C SER A 776 2.59 30.13 -16.90
N PRO A 777 2.69 30.30 -15.57
CA PRO A 777 2.04 31.42 -14.89
C PRO A 777 2.65 32.79 -15.25
N SER A 778 3.87 32.82 -15.81
CA SER A 778 4.67 34.03 -16.08
C SER A 778 5.10 34.16 -17.54
N SER A 779 4.26 33.74 -18.50
CA SER A 779 4.55 33.99 -19.91
C SER A 779 4.37 35.48 -20.23
N GLY A 780 5.44 36.26 -20.08
CA GLY A 780 5.58 37.50 -20.85
C GLY A 780 5.45 37.18 -22.35
N LYS A 781 4.93 38.12 -23.14
CA LYS A 781 4.91 38.01 -24.60
C LYS A 781 6.36 37.95 -25.08
N GLY A 782 6.83 36.79 -25.54
CA GLY A 782 8.12 36.73 -26.21
C GLY A 782 7.99 37.42 -27.57
N GLU A 783 8.82 38.43 -27.82
CA GLU A 783 8.94 39.00 -29.17
C GLU A 783 9.77 38.05 -30.03
N LEU A 784 9.17 37.53 -31.11
CA LEU A 784 9.91 36.78 -32.11
C LEU A 784 10.78 37.73 -32.92
N SER A 785 12.09 37.52 -32.91
CA SER A 785 13.02 38.18 -33.83
C SER A 785 12.93 37.57 -35.23
N LEU A 786 12.96 38.41 -36.27
CA LEU A 786 12.98 37.98 -37.69
C LEU A 786 14.10 36.95 -37.97
N GLU A 787 15.28 37.14 -37.39
CA GLU A 787 16.45 36.25 -37.54
C GLU A 787 16.17 34.81 -37.07
N LYS A 788 15.36 34.65 -36.02
CA LYS A 788 14.92 33.32 -35.55
C LYS A 788 13.94 32.66 -36.52
N MET A 789 13.12 33.44 -37.22
CA MET A 789 12.22 32.89 -38.24
C MET A 789 12.98 32.42 -39.48
N GLU A 790 13.94 33.21 -39.95
CA GLU A 790 14.76 32.89 -41.13
C GLU A 790 15.67 31.67 -40.91
N THR A 791 16.07 31.42 -39.66
CA THR A 791 16.82 30.20 -39.30
C THR A 791 15.95 28.95 -39.20
N LEU A 792 14.67 29.09 -38.87
CA LEU A 792 13.75 27.96 -38.67
C LEU A 792 12.96 27.60 -39.94
N PHE A 793 12.67 28.57 -40.82
CA PHE A 793 11.85 28.36 -42.01
C PHE A 793 12.53 28.88 -43.27
N SER A 794 12.53 28.05 -44.32
CA SER A 794 12.95 28.46 -45.66
C SER A 794 11.87 29.32 -46.33
N PRO A 795 12.21 30.21 -47.28
CA PRO A 795 11.23 30.88 -48.13
C PRO A 795 10.26 29.92 -48.82
N HIS A 796 10.70 28.69 -49.13
CA HIS A 796 9.85 27.65 -49.69
C HIS A 796 8.81 27.13 -48.68
N ASP A 797 9.16 27.06 -47.40
CA ASP A 797 8.24 26.63 -46.34
C ASP A 797 7.17 27.68 -46.08
N LEU A 798 7.53 28.96 -46.12
CA LEU A 798 6.57 30.06 -46.05
C LEU A 798 5.58 30.02 -47.22
N LYS A 799 6.05 29.72 -48.44
CA LYS A 799 5.17 29.54 -49.60
C LYS A 799 4.23 28.34 -49.43
N ARG A 800 4.70 27.23 -48.85
CA ARG A 800 3.85 26.06 -48.54
C ARG A 800 2.77 26.41 -47.52
N LEU A 801 3.12 27.17 -46.48
CA LEU A 801 2.16 27.68 -45.50
C LEU A 801 1.12 28.62 -46.14
N GLU A 802 1.55 29.48 -47.08
CA GLU A 802 0.65 30.34 -47.86
C GLU A 802 -0.34 29.51 -48.69
N LEU A 803 0.14 28.47 -49.39
CA LEU A 803 -0.72 27.54 -50.16
C LEU A 803 -1.73 26.82 -49.25
N TYR A 804 -1.31 26.38 -48.07
CA TYR A 804 -2.19 25.75 -47.08
C TYR A 804 -3.23 26.74 -46.52
N SER A 805 -2.84 27.99 -46.24
CA SER A 805 -3.79 29.03 -45.78
C SER A 805 -4.87 29.36 -46.81
N ARG A 806 -4.57 29.16 -48.10
CA ARG A 806 -5.51 29.31 -49.22
C ARG A 806 -6.31 28.04 -49.49
N ASN A 807 -6.15 27.00 -48.66
CA ASN A 807 -6.79 25.70 -48.81
C ASN A 807 -6.50 25.00 -50.16
N MET A 808 -5.34 25.29 -50.76
CA MET A 808 -4.88 24.69 -52.03
C MET A 808 -3.96 23.48 -51.83
N ALA A 809 -3.67 23.12 -50.59
CA ALA A 809 -2.80 22.01 -50.22
C ALA A 809 -3.38 21.25 -49.02
N ASP A 810 -3.17 19.93 -48.99
CA ASP A 810 -3.56 19.09 -47.86
C ASP A 810 -2.64 19.28 -46.66
N HIS A 811 -3.13 18.90 -45.47
CA HIS A 811 -2.36 19.01 -44.22
C HIS A 811 -1.03 18.23 -44.26
N HIS A 812 -0.94 17.15 -45.05
CA HIS A 812 0.30 16.39 -45.26
C HIS A 812 1.46 17.24 -45.81
N LEU A 813 1.17 18.34 -46.52
CA LEU A 813 2.20 19.24 -47.04
C LEU A 813 2.78 20.17 -45.97
N ILE A 814 2.20 20.24 -44.78
CA ILE A 814 2.67 21.11 -43.68
C ILE A 814 3.04 20.34 -42.41
N THR A 815 2.86 19.00 -42.39
CA THR A 815 3.08 18.18 -41.19
C THR A 815 4.52 18.22 -40.69
N ASP A 816 5.49 18.41 -41.59
CA ASP A 816 6.90 18.60 -41.28
C ASP A 816 7.19 19.95 -40.60
N LEU A 817 6.37 20.97 -40.87
CA LEU A 817 6.50 22.31 -40.28
C LEU A 817 5.80 22.45 -38.91
N LEU A 818 4.82 21.59 -38.62
CA LEU A 818 4.05 21.62 -37.36
C LEU A 818 4.90 21.55 -36.08
N PRO A 819 5.97 20.73 -35.98
CA PRO A 819 6.77 20.65 -34.76
C PRO A 819 7.49 21.97 -34.45
N ALA A 820 8.05 22.62 -35.47
CA ALA A 820 8.72 23.91 -35.32
C ALA A 820 7.72 25.01 -34.90
N LEU A 821 6.56 25.07 -35.57
CA LEU A 821 5.49 26.01 -35.22
C LEU A 821 4.97 25.80 -33.80
N ALA A 822 4.77 24.53 -33.39
CA ALA A 822 4.32 24.22 -32.04
C ALA A 822 5.39 24.56 -30.99
N GLN A 823 6.68 24.28 -31.26
CA GLN A 823 7.77 24.67 -30.35
C GLN A 823 7.81 26.18 -30.12
N ILE A 824 7.70 26.98 -31.18
CA ILE A 824 7.64 28.44 -31.10
C ILE A 824 6.45 28.88 -30.25
N GLN A 825 5.26 28.35 -30.56
CA GLN A 825 4.03 28.72 -29.87
C GLN A 825 4.07 28.42 -28.37
N PHE A 826 4.63 27.29 -27.95
CA PHE A 826 4.67 26.91 -26.53
C PHE A 826 5.90 27.43 -25.76
N SER A 827 6.93 27.90 -26.46
CA SER A 827 8.10 28.53 -25.85
C SER A 827 7.89 30.03 -25.64
N GLU A 828 7.46 30.76 -26.68
CA GLU A 828 7.40 32.22 -26.70
C GLU A 828 5.96 32.78 -26.61
N SER A 829 4.93 31.92 -26.64
CA SER A 829 3.49 32.28 -26.50
C SER A 829 3.06 33.40 -27.46
N VAL A 830 3.26 33.16 -28.76
CA VAL A 830 3.09 34.16 -29.83
C VAL A 830 1.63 34.49 -30.11
N LEU A 831 0.76 33.46 -30.13
CA LEU A 831 -0.64 33.58 -30.50
C LEU A 831 -1.58 33.22 -29.34
N HIS A 832 -2.73 33.88 -29.25
CA HIS A 832 -3.80 33.47 -28.35
C HIS A 832 -4.69 32.42 -29.05
N LEU A 833 -4.44 31.15 -28.75
CA LEU A 833 -5.23 30.02 -29.24
C LEU A 833 -6.23 29.55 -28.17
N SER A 834 -7.39 29.04 -28.59
CA SER A 834 -8.32 28.41 -27.63
C SER A 834 -7.68 27.17 -26.99
N ALA A 835 -8.18 26.74 -25.83
CA ALA A 835 -7.66 25.56 -25.15
C ALA A 835 -7.72 24.30 -26.02
N ALA A 836 -8.80 24.14 -26.81
CA ALA A 836 -8.97 23.03 -27.75
C ALA A 836 -7.99 23.10 -28.91
N GLN A 837 -7.83 24.27 -29.54
CA GLN A 837 -6.86 24.46 -30.61
C GLN A 837 -5.42 24.21 -30.14
N SER A 838 -5.08 24.72 -28.95
CA SER A 838 -3.77 24.50 -28.34
C SER A 838 -3.53 23.01 -28.04
N ALA A 839 -4.54 22.29 -27.55
CA ALA A 839 -4.44 20.86 -27.30
C ALA A 839 -4.24 20.04 -28.59
N ILE A 840 -4.93 20.42 -29.67
CA ILE A 840 -4.77 19.79 -31.00
C ILE A 840 -3.37 20.07 -31.56
N LEU A 841 -2.92 21.34 -31.51
CA LEU A 841 -1.59 21.74 -31.99
C LEU A 841 -0.48 21.01 -31.20
N LEU A 842 -0.62 20.90 -29.88
CA LEU A 842 0.31 20.15 -29.05
C LEU A 842 0.30 18.66 -29.37
N GLY A 843 -0.88 18.08 -29.57
CA GLY A 843 -1.06 16.67 -29.90
C GLY A 843 -0.46 16.27 -31.25
N LEU A 844 -0.72 17.05 -32.30
CA LEU A 844 -0.21 16.81 -33.64
C LEU A 844 1.27 17.21 -33.76
N GLY A 845 1.62 18.40 -33.28
CA GLY A 845 2.95 18.99 -33.48
C GLY A 845 4.03 18.44 -32.55
N LEU A 846 3.76 18.33 -31.25
CA LEU A 846 4.76 17.96 -30.24
C LEU A 846 4.65 16.51 -29.77
N GLN A 847 3.45 15.93 -29.69
CA GLN A 847 3.27 14.52 -29.33
C GLN A 847 3.31 13.58 -30.55
N HIS A 848 3.24 14.12 -31.78
CA HIS A 848 3.14 13.34 -33.03
C HIS A 848 2.07 12.25 -32.98
N LYS A 849 0.88 12.59 -32.49
CA LYS A 849 -0.29 11.73 -32.55
C LYS A 849 -0.93 11.80 -33.93
N THR A 850 -1.57 10.71 -34.36
CA THR A 850 -2.41 10.76 -35.54
C THR A 850 -3.73 11.48 -35.23
N VAL A 851 -4.44 11.89 -36.27
CA VAL A 851 -5.77 12.50 -36.12
C VAL A 851 -6.74 11.51 -35.46
N ASP A 852 -6.66 10.23 -35.83
CA ASP A 852 -7.47 9.15 -35.25
C ASP A 852 -7.21 8.97 -33.74
N ASP A 853 -5.94 8.98 -33.33
CA ASP A 853 -5.55 8.90 -31.91
C ASP A 853 -6.13 10.08 -31.10
N LEU A 854 -6.17 11.28 -31.70
CA LEU A 854 -6.74 12.46 -31.08
C LEU A 854 -8.27 12.40 -31.01
N GLN A 855 -8.93 11.85 -32.02
CA GLN A 855 -10.38 11.66 -32.04
C GLN A 855 -10.83 10.72 -30.90
N VAL A 856 -10.11 9.61 -30.70
CA VAL A 856 -10.41 8.63 -29.62
C VAL A 856 -10.15 9.25 -28.23
N SER A 857 -9.23 10.20 -28.12
CA SER A 857 -8.81 10.76 -26.83
C SER A 857 -9.85 11.65 -26.11
N ASN A 858 -11.10 11.72 -26.60
CA ASN A 858 -12.24 12.44 -26.02
C ASN A 858 -11.82 13.79 -25.39
N LEU A 859 -11.74 14.82 -26.24
CA LEU A 859 -11.48 16.22 -25.86
C LEU A 859 -12.54 16.83 -24.91
N THR A 860 -13.49 16.04 -24.42
CA THR A 860 -14.62 16.45 -23.57
C THR A 860 -14.19 17.15 -22.28
N PHE A 861 -12.97 16.91 -21.79
CA PHE A 861 -12.42 17.60 -20.60
C PHE A 861 -11.80 18.98 -20.88
N VAL A 862 -11.64 19.37 -22.15
CA VAL A 862 -10.98 20.63 -22.52
C VAL A 862 -11.89 21.85 -22.26
N TYR A 863 -13.22 21.69 -22.23
CA TYR A 863 -14.16 22.78 -21.95
C TYR A 863 -14.12 23.32 -20.50
N THR A 864 -13.39 22.65 -19.59
CA THR A 864 -13.18 23.16 -18.21
C THR A 864 -11.90 23.97 -18.05
N VAL A 865 -11.18 24.25 -19.14
CA VAL A 865 -9.89 24.96 -19.15
C VAL A 865 -10.07 26.48 -19.27
N ASP A 866 -11.25 26.96 -19.68
CA ASP A 866 -11.54 28.39 -19.89
C ASP A 866 -12.16 29.09 -18.66
N SER A 867 -12.30 28.41 -17.51
CA SER A 867 -12.59 29.09 -16.25
C SER A 867 -11.29 29.55 -15.59
N ASP A 868 -10.72 30.63 -16.11
CA ASP A 868 -9.78 31.45 -15.34
C ASP A 868 -10.46 31.88 -14.02
N PRO A 869 -9.80 31.73 -12.86
CA PRO A 869 -10.24 32.41 -11.65
C PRO A 869 -9.94 33.92 -11.78
N PRO A 870 -10.83 34.81 -11.31
CA PRO A 870 -10.45 36.21 -11.15
C PRO A 870 -9.28 36.29 -10.16
N THR A 871 -8.31 37.14 -10.48
CA THR A 871 -7.31 37.65 -9.53
C THR A 871 -7.96 38.01 -8.20
N PRO A 872 -7.31 37.78 -7.04
CA PRO A 872 -7.86 38.20 -5.76
C PRO A 872 -7.71 39.72 -5.64
N THR A 873 -8.57 40.48 -6.31
CA THR A 873 -8.84 41.87 -5.94
C THR A 873 -9.66 41.82 -4.67
N CYS A 874 -9.13 42.41 -3.60
CA CYS A 874 -9.81 42.62 -2.34
C CYS A 874 -11.19 43.24 -2.58
N TYR A 875 -12.25 42.44 -2.45
CA TYR A 875 -13.61 42.95 -2.30
C TYR A 875 -13.92 42.99 -0.81
N THR A 876 -13.66 44.16 -0.21
CA THR A 876 -14.38 44.59 0.98
C THR A 876 -15.85 44.81 0.59
N ASN A 877 -16.67 43.77 0.70
CA ASN A 877 -18.12 43.93 0.70
C ASN A 877 -18.62 43.84 2.14
N THR A 878 -18.68 45.02 2.77
CA THR A 878 -19.61 45.32 3.85
C THR A 878 -21.04 45.11 3.36
N LEU A 879 -21.63 43.97 3.67
CA LEU A 879 -23.08 43.77 3.57
C LEU A 879 -23.72 44.38 4.82
N VAL A 880 -24.11 45.65 4.70
CA VAL A 880 -25.07 46.29 5.60
C VAL A 880 -26.45 45.72 5.25
N CYS A 881 -27.00 44.88 6.12
CA CYS A 881 -28.40 44.46 6.06
C CYS A 881 -29.31 45.65 6.38
N SER A 882 -29.87 46.28 5.35
CA SER A 882 -31.03 47.18 5.50
C SER A 882 -32.33 46.39 5.34
N THR A 883 -32.98 46.12 6.46
CA THR A 883 -34.37 45.63 6.55
C THR A 883 -35.35 46.74 6.14
N PRO A 884 -36.40 46.46 5.33
CA PRO A 884 -37.54 47.37 5.22
C PRO A 884 -38.60 47.00 6.27
N SER A 885 -38.89 47.95 7.16
CA SER A 885 -40.02 47.96 8.09
C SER A 885 -41.36 48.16 7.34
N PRO A 886 -42.46 47.50 7.73
CA PRO A 886 -43.80 47.88 7.28
C PRO A 886 -44.39 48.95 8.22
N SER A 887 -44.86 50.06 7.67
CA SER A 887 -45.67 51.06 8.38
C SER A 887 -47.14 50.61 8.47
N PRO A 888 -47.84 50.84 9.59
CA PRO A 888 -49.28 50.63 9.73
C PRO A 888 -50.05 51.95 9.52
N THR A 889 -51.27 51.88 8.94
CA THR A 889 -52.43 52.78 9.15
C THR A 889 -53.49 52.48 8.08
N THR A 890 -54.64 51.88 8.44
CA THR A 890 -55.96 52.54 8.59
C THR A 890 -56.43 53.20 7.28
N GLU A 891 -57.34 52.57 6.54
CA GLU A 891 -58.81 52.67 6.61
C GLU A 891 -59.41 51.62 5.65
#